data_AF-A0A439CMC3-F1
#
_entry.id   AF-A0A439CMC3-F1
#
_cell.length_a   1.000
_cell.length_b   1.000
_cell.length_c   1.000
_cell.angle_alpha   90.00
_cell.angle_beta   90.00
_cell.angle_gamma   90.00
#
_symmetry.space_group_name_H-M   'P 1'
#
loop_
_entity.id
_entity.type
_entity.pdbx_description
1 polymer ?
#
loop_
_entity_poly.entity_id
_entity_poly.type
_entity_poly.pdbx_seq_one_letter_code
_entity_poly.pdbx_strand_id
1 'polypeptide(L)'
;MASAVVAGVKRGYASVAPIDERQPYHIYSDLEPSKRPRQHDLSPQASRRGMSLPNTTSSTPPRSSLDALFEPDASIVLVGIRGSGKSTLAIIASTAMKRRIIDLDNTFKDVTKLSAVAYKREHGPIECRRKQYAILETVLASHQRDCIIVSSWMEPGLHALLEKFAAFHPVIHIARDPEAIQQYLRVADESKIRELMKYTASAFRAVANFEFFNVSERCSSLDDPSLPTITVRGDSLATPAPYLTLKRAERHFLKFLSLIMPKRSIPFIETAFPLASVPTETRQFTYATSMPLSRILADEWETGDIETGADAIEIVIDDAFAPKADSSSGGSQLSPERASRISKAVGAVRRNVVIPIIYHVPWPNSDSIDDTQRAAYLEHVQHGLLLGPEYLTVDLRLDDRALYHITECRRASKIIGVVHFESSSRPPSWVDPTWMSYYRRAQSFFCDLVKLTRPAFSIEDNFEINMLRCSVAGAGQPQIPLVAYNTGAKGRHSACLNKILTSVLPESLVGSSSQEHGESSYITPSITPRQATVALRSSFATDDALKLYVVGANCQHSLSPAMHSAAIQALGTSHIYQPYSTSSLSDIRDLIHDPAFGGASVGLPFKVEVISLTHSLSNHAKAIGAVNTLIPVRHLNPDGSIPDDALLSNARNSAGPVLALYGENTDWIGIRACIRRGLSPANAVRANTAGLV
;
A
#
# COMPACT_ATOMS: atom_id res chain seq x y z
N MET A 1 -22.27 -42.25 -13.01
CA MET A 1 -20.88 -41.76 -13.01
C MET A 1 -20.85 -40.41 -13.72
N ALA A 2 -21.02 -39.32 -12.99
CA ALA A 2 -20.91 -37.97 -13.54
C ALA A 2 -19.45 -37.50 -13.35
N SER A 3 -18.77 -37.22 -14.45
CA SER A 3 -17.41 -36.69 -14.46
C SER A 3 -17.40 -35.30 -13.80
N ALA A 4 -16.62 -35.16 -12.73
CA ALA A 4 -16.30 -33.87 -12.14
C ALA A 4 -15.49 -33.05 -13.16
N VAL A 5 -16.12 -32.04 -13.75
CA VAL A 5 -15.43 -31.08 -14.62
C VAL A 5 -14.55 -30.21 -13.73
N VAL A 6 -13.24 -30.50 -13.72
CA VAL A 6 -12.24 -29.67 -13.05
C VAL A 6 -12.11 -28.36 -13.83
N ALA A 7 -12.73 -27.29 -13.31
CA ALA A 7 -12.54 -25.94 -13.82
C ALA A 7 -11.08 -25.49 -13.59
N GLY A 8 -10.43 -24.92 -14.62
CA GLY A 8 -9.14 -24.23 -14.46
C GLY A 8 -7.91 -24.86 -15.12
N VAL A 9 -8.03 -25.83 -16.03
CA VAL A 9 -6.89 -26.38 -16.79
C VAL A 9 -6.76 -25.68 -18.14
N LYS A 10 -5.54 -25.18 -18.45
CA LYS A 10 -5.20 -24.59 -19.74
C LYS A 10 -5.33 -25.63 -20.86
N ARG A 11 -6.25 -25.43 -21.79
CA ARG A 11 -6.45 -26.27 -22.98
C ARG A 11 -5.89 -25.56 -24.22
N GLY A 12 -5.35 -26.32 -25.17
CA GLY A 12 -4.89 -25.77 -26.44
C GLY A 12 -6.09 -25.38 -27.33
N TYR A 13 -5.95 -24.33 -28.14
CA TYR A 13 -7.02 -23.83 -29.03
C TYR A 13 -7.66 -24.95 -29.88
N ALA A 14 -6.84 -25.89 -30.38
CA ALA A 14 -7.29 -27.04 -31.16
C ALA A 14 -8.18 -28.06 -30.41
N SER A 15 -8.32 -27.95 -29.08
CA SER A 15 -9.14 -28.85 -28.26
C SER A 15 -10.51 -28.27 -27.88
N VAL A 16 -10.81 -27.06 -28.36
CA VAL A 16 -12.16 -26.47 -28.32
C VAL A 16 -12.82 -26.86 -29.64
N ALA A 17 -13.91 -27.62 -29.58
CA ALA A 17 -14.59 -28.17 -30.76
C ALA A 17 -14.90 -27.08 -31.81
N PRO A 18 -14.84 -27.40 -33.12
CA PRO A 18 -15.21 -26.44 -34.16
C PRO A 18 -16.69 -26.09 -34.02
N ILE A 19 -16.96 -24.78 -33.94
CA ILE A 19 -18.31 -24.22 -33.90
C ILE A 19 -18.99 -24.54 -35.24
N ASP A 20 -20.16 -25.14 -35.17
CA ASP A 20 -21.00 -25.52 -36.32
C ASP A 20 -21.49 -24.24 -37.03
N GLU A 21 -21.02 -23.98 -38.26
CA GLU A 21 -21.28 -22.77 -39.07
C GLU A 21 -22.73 -22.65 -39.60
N ARG A 22 -23.72 -23.26 -38.93
CA ARG A 22 -25.11 -23.35 -39.44
C ARG A 22 -26.16 -22.59 -38.62
N GLN A 23 -25.83 -21.40 -38.12
CA GLN A 23 -26.85 -20.43 -37.68
C GLN A 23 -26.56 -19.00 -38.18
N PRO A 24 -27.56 -18.29 -38.74
CA PRO A 24 -27.34 -17.01 -39.39
C PRO A 24 -27.26 -15.88 -38.36
N TYR A 25 -26.10 -15.23 -38.27
CA TYR A 25 -25.95 -13.95 -37.59
C TYR A 25 -26.41 -12.82 -38.52
N HIS A 26 -27.39 -12.03 -38.07
CA HIS A 26 -27.78 -10.79 -38.73
C HIS A 26 -26.64 -9.77 -38.61
N ILE A 27 -26.03 -9.45 -39.76
CA ILE A 27 -25.00 -8.44 -39.91
C ILE A 27 -25.68 -7.09 -40.11
N TYR A 28 -25.47 -6.13 -39.19
CA TYR A 28 -25.60 -4.71 -39.49
C TYR A 28 -24.27 -4.25 -40.12
N SER A 29 -24.23 -4.19 -41.44
CA SER A 29 -23.22 -3.46 -42.20
C SER A 29 -23.91 -2.28 -42.85
N ASP A 30 -23.54 -1.05 -42.48
CA ASP A 30 -23.60 0.13 -43.35
C ASP A 30 -23.01 1.34 -42.61
N LEU A 31 -21.68 1.45 -42.63
CA LEU A 31 -20.97 2.72 -42.49
C LEU A 31 -19.71 2.66 -43.35
N GLU A 32 -19.78 3.24 -44.56
CA GLU A 32 -18.62 3.45 -45.42
C GLU A 32 -17.62 4.44 -44.78
N PRO A 33 -16.30 4.20 -44.91
CA PRO A 33 -15.28 5.13 -44.44
C PRO A 33 -15.07 6.27 -45.45
N SER A 34 -15.29 7.51 -45.01
CA SER A 34 -15.06 8.71 -45.83
C SER A 34 -13.56 8.96 -46.06
N LYS A 35 -13.24 9.20 -47.33
CA LYS A 35 -11.89 9.44 -47.87
C LYS A 35 -11.36 10.81 -47.42
N ARG A 36 -10.19 10.82 -46.77
CA ARG A 36 -9.34 12.02 -46.58
C ARG A 36 -8.72 12.46 -47.91
N PRO A 37 -8.67 13.75 -48.24
CA PRO A 37 -7.76 14.26 -49.27
C PRO A 37 -6.42 14.70 -48.66
N ARG A 38 -5.33 14.35 -49.35
CA ARG A 38 -3.96 14.85 -49.16
C ARG A 38 -3.77 16.18 -49.91
N GLN A 39 -3.21 17.19 -49.27
CA GLN A 39 -2.49 18.32 -49.90
C GLN A 39 -1.36 18.73 -48.93
N HIS A 40 -0.10 18.42 -49.24
CA HIS A 40 0.89 19.18 -50.04
C HIS A 40 1.68 20.22 -49.23
N ASP A 41 2.96 19.92 -49.07
CA ASP A 41 4.05 20.78 -48.61
C ASP A 41 4.10 22.13 -49.34
N LEU A 42 4.15 23.22 -48.58
CA LEU A 42 4.88 24.45 -48.93
C LEU A 42 5.22 25.24 -47.65
N SER A 43 6.50 25.48 -47.44
CA SER A 43 7.06 26.66 -46.75
C SER A 43 7.82 27.47 -47.81
N PRO A 44 8.32 28.72 -47.59
CA PRO A 44 8.39 29.54 -46.37
C PRO A 44 7.97 31.03 -46.58
N GLN A 45 7.89 31.84 -45.51
CA GLN A 45 8.56 33.17 -45.41
C GLN A 45 8.19 33.94 -44.13
N ALA A 46 9.16 34.76 -43.72
CA ALA A 46 9.22 35.53 -42.50
C ALA A 46 8.41 36.85 -42.55
N SER A 47 7.91 37.28 -41.39
CA SER A 47 7.70 38.71 -41.11
C SER A 47 7.81 39.01 -39.61
N ARG A 48 8.78 39.85 -39.27
CA ARG A 48 9.00 40.47 -37.96
C ARG A 48 8.02 41.64 -37.74
N ARG A 49 7.49 41.78 -36.52
CA ARG A 49 7.48 42.98 -35.64
C ARG A 49 6.19 43.08 -34.82
N GLY A 50 6.35 43.34 -33.51
CA GLY A 50 5.28 43.78 -32.62
C GLY A 50 5.52 43.39 -31.15
N MET A 51 6.54 43.96 -30.51
CA MET A 51 6.81 43.80 -29.07
C MET A 51 5.82 44.61 -28.23
N SER A 52 5.22 43.99 -27.22
CA SER A 52 4.81 44.64 -25.97
C SER A 52 4.62 43.60 -24.85
N LEU A 53 5.56 43.58 -23.89
CA LEU A 53 5.42 42.98 -22.54
C LEU A 53 4.53 43.90 -21.68
N PRO A 54 3.72 43.38 -20.73
CA PRO A 54 4.19 42.95 -19.39
C PRO A 54 3.42 41.68 -18.88
N ASN A 55 3.70 40.93 -17.83
CA ASN A 55 4.51 41.04 -16.61
C ASN A 55 4.93 39.60 -16.21
N THR A 56 6.14 39.47 -15.71
CA THR A 56 6.74 38.25 -15.17
C THR A 56 6.04 37.80 -13.88
N THR A 57 5.24 36.73 -13.95
CA THR A 57 5.11 35.80 -12.82
C THR A 57 6.19 34.74 -13.00
N SER A 58 7.09 34.65 -12.03
CA SER A 58 8.15 33.66 -11.97
C SER A 58 7.54 32.26 -11.95
N SER A 59 7.46 31.62 -13.12
CA SER A 59 7.23 30.18 -13.24
C SER A 59 8.47 29.46 -12.71
N THR A 60 8.53 29.24 -11.41
CA THR A 60 9.40 28.21 -10.86
C THR A 60 8.95 26.87 -11.47
N PRO A 61 9.83 26.14 -12.16
CA PRO A 61 9.49 24.80 -12.62
C PRO A 61 9.17 23.93 -11.40
N PRO A 62 8.24 22.96 -11.48
CA PRO A 62 8.12 21.94 -10.45
C PRO A 62 9.49 21.27 -10.36
N ARG A 63 10.15 21.41 -9.20
CA ARG A 63 11.46 20.81 -8.97
C ARG A 63 11.37 19.33 -9.32
N SER A 64 12.25 18.92 -10.22
CA SER A 64 12.52 17.55 -10.61
C SER A 64 12.72 16.68 -9.35
N SER A 65 11.79 15.74 -9.16
CA SER A 65 11.93 14.47 -8.45
C SER A 65 13.24 14.24 -7.71
N LEU A 66 13.19 14.29 -6.38
CA LEU A 66 14.10 13.56 -5.48
C LEU A 66 13.80 12.03 -5.51
N ASP A 67 13.12 11.53 -6.56
CA ASP A 67 12.29 10.31 -6.53
C ASP A 67 13.00 9.01 -6.95
N ALA A 68 14.31 9.02 -7.20
CA ALA A 68 15.02 7.81 -7.59
C ALA A 68 16.11 7.48 -6.57
N LEU A 69 15.77 6.62 -5.60
CA LEU A 69 16.76 6.02 -4.70
C LEU A 69 17.83 5.23 -5.47
N PHE A 70 17.43 4.68 -6.62
CA PHE A 70 18.23 3.84 -7.50
C PHE A 70 17.88 4.15 -8.95
N GLU A 71 18.70 3.74 -9.90
CA GLU A 71 18.35 3.82 -11.32
C GLU A 71 17.23 2.82 -11.69
N PRO A 72 16.33 3.12 -12.65
CA PRO A 72 15.24 2.22 -13.03
C PRO A 72 15.69 0.86 -13.57
N ASP A 73 16.90 0.77 -14.09
CA ASP A 73 17.54 -0.44 -14.60
C ASP A 73 18.52 -1.07 -13.58
N ALA A 74 18.68 -0.49 -12.39
CA ALA A 74 19.62 -0.97 -11.37
C ALA A 74 19.32 -2.42 -10.97
N SER A 75 20.34 -3.27 -10.95
CA SER A 75 20.23 -4.67 -10.53
C SER A 75 19.82 -4.83 -9.07
N ILE A 76 19.07 -5.89 -8.77
CA ILE A 76 18.60 -6.21 -7.40
C ILE A 76 19.40 -7.40 -6.85
N VAL A 77 19.84 -7.32 -5.59
CA VAL A 77 20.48 -8.45 -4.90
C VAL A 77 19.56 -9.01 -3.82
N LEU A 78 19.27 -10.30 -3.88
CA LEU A 78 18.52 -11.02 -2.85
C LEU A 78 19.49 -11.84 -1.99
N VAL A 79 19.59 -11.49 -0.71
CA VAL A 79 20.44 -12.18 0.28
C VAL A 79 19.60 -12.89 1.34
N GLY A 80 20.15 -13.89 2.01
CA GLY A 80 19.46 -14.63 3.07
C GLY A 80 19.82 -16.11 3.12
N ILE A 81 19.30 -16.82 4.11
CA ILE A 81 19.59 -18.25 4.33
C ILE A 81 18.95 -19.11 3.25
N ARG A 82 19.53 -20.27 2.94
CA ARG A 82 18.87 -21.29 2.10
C ARG A 82 17.53 -21.70 2.71
N GLY A 83 16.49 -21.81 1.87
CA GLY A 83 15.12 -22.10 2.32
C GLY A 83 14.23 -20.88 2.58
N SER A 84 14.78 -19.66 2.61
CA SER A 84 13.99 -18.44 2.81
C SER A 84 13.09 -18.05 1.62
N GLY A 85 13.24 -18.71 0.46
CA GLY A 85 12.40 -18.49 -0.73
C GLY A 85 13.00 -17.55 -1.78
N LYS A 86 14.28 -17.17 -1.65
CA LYS A 86 14.98 -16.25 -2.57
C LYS A 86 14.82 -16.60 -4.05
N SER A 87 15.05 -17.86 -4.43
CA SER A 87 14.96 -18.29 -5.84
C SER A 87 13.55 -18.13 -6.40
N THR A 88 12.52 -18.42 -5.60
CA THR A 88 11.12 -18.22 -5.99
C THR A 88 10.80 -16.74 -6.17
N LEU A 89 11.21 -15.89 -5.22
CA LEU A 89 11.02 -14.44 -5.31
C LEU A 89 11.81 -13.84 -6.49
N ALA A 90 13.00 -14.35 -6.79
CA ALA A 90 13.79 -13.95 -7.95
C ALA A 90 13.06 -14.27 -9.26
N ILE A 91 12.41 -15.42 -9.37
CA ILE A 91 11.59 -15.78 -10.54
C ILE A 91 10.39 -14.84 -10.69
N ILE A 92 9.71 -14.53 -9.59
CA ILE A 92 8.59 -13.58 -9.57
C ILE A 92 9.04 -12.21 -10.10
N ALA A 93 10.11 -11.66 -9.53
CA ALA A 93 10.63 -10.36 -9.94
C ALA A 93 11.19 -10.37 -11.36
N SER A 94 11.89 -11.44 -11.77
CA SER A 94 12.40 -11.60 -13.14
C SER A 94 11.27 -11.61 -14.17
N THR A 95 10.19 -12.32 -13.89
CA THR A 95 9.03 -12.40 -14.77
C THR A 95 8.32 -11.05 -14.87
N ALA A 96 8.16 -10.35 -13.75
CA ALA A 96 7.49 -9.05 -13.71
C ALA A 96 8.32 -7.93 -14.36
N MET A 97 9.61 -7.86 -14.06
CA MET A 97 10.51 -6.79 -14.50
C MET A 97 11.25 -7.12 -15.81
N LYS A 98 11.11 -8.34 -16.34
CA LYS A 98 11.84 -8.87 -17.51
C LYS A 98 13.37 -8.82 -17.34
N ARG A 99 13.86 -9.12 -16.14
CA ARG A 99 15.29 -9.08 -15.78
C ARG A 99 15.91 -10.48 -15.72
N ARG A 100 17.22 -10.58 -15.99
CA ARG A 100 17.93 -11.86 -15.96
C ARG A 100 18.27 -12.28 -14.52
N ILE A 101 18.12 -13.56 -14.19
CA ILE A 101 18.51 -14.10 -12.88
C ILE A 101 19.94 -14.61 -12.93
N ILE A 102 20.73 -14.25 -11.93
CA ILE A 102 22.09 -14.77 -11.71
C ILE A 102 22.12 -15.41 -10.34
N ASP A 103 22.22 -16.73 -10.30
CA ASP A 103 22.38 -17.49 -9.07
C ASP A 103 23.88 -17.69 -8.81
N LEU A 104 24.37 -17.15 -7.69
CA LEU A 104 25.79 -17.22 -7.36
C LEU A 104 26.25 -18.64 -7.03
N ASP A 105 25.40 -19.49 -6.45
CA ASP A 105 25.74 -20.89 -6.18
C ASP A 105 25.92 -21.67 -7.50
N ASN A 106 25.07 -21.40 -8.50
CA ASN A 106 25.23 -21.97 -9.85
C ASN A 106 26.47 -21.41 -10.56
N THR A 107 26.68 -20.08 -10.49
CA THR A 107 27.86 -19.43 -11.10
C THR A 107 29.15 -19.99 -10.52
N PHE A 108 29.19 -20.23 -9.21
CA PHE A 108 30.34 -20.87 -8.54
C PHE A 108 30.59 -22.27 -9.08
N LYS A 109 29.53 -23.06 -9.25
CA LYS A 109 29.62 -24.40 -9.83
C LYS A 109 30.08 -24.37 -11.29
N ASP A 110 29.65 -23.40 -12.08
CA ASP A 110 30.04 -23.30 -13.49
C ASP A 110 31.53 -22.95 -13.65
N VAL A 111 32.03 -22.06 -12.78
CA VAL A 111 33.44 -21.61 -12.76
C VAL A 111 34.38 -22.66 -12.17
N THR A 112 34.01 -23.30 -11.06
CA THR A 112 34.89 -24.25 -10.34
C THR A 112 34.63 -25.71 -10.70
N LYS A 113 33.56 -26.01 -11.44
CA LYS A 113 33.01 -27.36 -11.70
C LYS A 113 32.53 -28.12 -10.46
N LEU A 114 32.76 -27.57 -9.26
CA LEU A 114 32.39 -28.15 -7.97
C LEU A 114 31.36 -27.29 -7.25
N SER A 115 30.53 -27.90 -6.40
CA SER A 115 29.68 -27.11 -5.50
C SER A 115 30.54 -26.42 -4.43
N ALA A 116 30.09 -25.30 -3.86
CA ALA A 116 30.82 -24.61 -2.79
C ALA A 116 31.15 -25.51 -1.60
N VAL A 117 30.29 -26.49 -1.27
CA VAL A 117 30.51 -27.46 -0.19
C VAL A 117 31.60 -28.47 -0.57
N ALA A 118 31.56 -29.00 -1.80
CA ALA A 118 32.59 -29.92 -2.29
C ALA A 118 33.95 -29.22 -2.41
N TYR A 119 33.96 -28.01 -2.98
CA TYR A 119 35.17 -27.19 -3.12
C TYR A 119 35.79 -26.85 -1.75
N LYS A 120 34.96 -26.51 -0.76
CA LYS A 120 35.39 -26.27 0.63
C LYS A 120 36.03 -27.51 1.27
N ARG A 121 35.54 -28.71 0.96
CA ARG A 121 36.10 -29.97 1.46
C ARG A 121 37.43 -30.31 0.80
N GLU A 122 37.60 -29.99 -0.48
CA GLU A 122 38.80 -30.32 -1.26
C GLU A 122 39.94 -29.30 -1.08
N HIS A 123 39.64 -28.01 -1.15
CA HIS A 123 40.64 -26.93 -1.13
C HIS A 123 40.67 -26.15 0.20
N GLY A 124 39.83 -26.54 1.16
CA GLY A 124 39.71 -25.90 2.46
C GLY A 124 38.84 -24.63 2.46
N PRO A 125 38.54 -24.10 3.66
CA PRO A 125 37.64 -22.96 3.84
C PRO A 125 38.21 -21.64 3.31
N ILE A 126 39.52 -21.42 3.43
CA ILE A 126 40.13 -20.14 3.07
C ILE A 126 40.08 -19.91 1.55
N GLU A 127 40.48 -20.90 0.75
CA GLU A 127 40.46 -20.75 -0.71
C GLU A 127 39.03 -20.68 -1.25
N CYS A 128 38.08 -21.41 -0.65
CA CYS A 128 36.66 -21.29 -0.98
C CYS A 128 36.15 -19.85 -0.79
N ARG A 129 36.49 -19.21 0.33
CA ARG A 129 36.14 -17.80 0.59
C ARG A 129 36.79 -16.85 -0.40
N ARG A 130 38.07 -17.04 -0.72
CA ARG A 130 38.80 -16.24 -1.71
C ARG A 130 38.13 -16.33 -3.08
N LYS A 131 37.72 -17.55 -3.47
CA LYS A 131 37.04 -17.78 -4.75
C LYS A 131 35.63 -17.19 -4.77
N GLN A 132 34.86 -17.32 -3.68
CA GLN A 132 33.55 -16.66 -3.53
C GLN A 132 33.66 -15.14 -3.65
N TYR A 133 34.68 -14.54 -3.02
CA TYR A 133 34.94 -13.10 -3.12
C TYR A 133 35.21 -12.67 -4.56
N ALA A 134 36.15 -13.32 -5.25
CA ALA A 134 36.48 -13.00 -6.63
C ALA A 134 35.28 -13.14 -7.59
N ILE A 135 34.43 -14.16 -7.37
CA ILE A 135 33.22 -14.36 -8.16
C ILE A 135 32.20 -13.26 -7.86
N LEU A 136 31.96 -12.94 -6.58
CA LEU A 136 31.01 -11.89 -6.20
C LEU A 136 31.44 -10.54 -6.78
N GLU A 137 32.71 -10.18 -6.63
CA GLU A 137 33.27 -8.93 -7.19
C GLU A 137 33.08 -8.86 -8.70
N THR A 138 33.43 -9.94 -9.41
CA THR A 138 33.26 -10.01 -10.88
C THR A 138 31.79 -9.88 -11.27
N VAL A 139 30.89 -10.59 -10.59
CA VAL A 139 29.45 -10.58 -10.90
C VAL A 139 28.85 -9.20 -10.63
N LEU A 140 29.13 -8.58 -9.48
CA LEU A 140 28.61 -7.24 -9.15
C LEU A 140 29.15 -6.18 -10.12
N ALA A 141 30.42 -6.27 -10.52
CA ALA A 141 31.01 -5.32 -11.48
C ALA A 141 30.43 -5.49 -12.90
N SER A 142 30.20 -6.72 -13.35
CA SER A 142 29.69 -7.00 -14.71
C SER A 142 28.17 -6.90 -14.86
N HIS A 143 27.42 -6.91 -13.76
CA HIS A 143 25.95 -7.00 -13.77
C HIS A 143 25.28 -5.88 -12.96
N GLN A 144 25.69 -4.64 -13.19
CA GLN A 144 25.09 -3.47 -12.53
C GLN A 144 23.64 -3.18 -12.99
N ARG A 145 23.26 -3.62 -14.20
CA ARG A 145 21.95 -3.35 -14.80
C ARG A 145 21.18 -4.61 -15.18
N ASP A 146 19.85 -4.52 -15.13
CA ASP A 146 18.85 -5.49 -15.61
C ASP A 146 19.01 -6.93 -15.09
N CYS A 147 19.64 -7.10 -13.92
CA CYS A 147 19.83 -8.41 -13.31
C CYS A 147 19.18 -8.52 -11.91
N ILE A 148 18.88 -9.76 -11.53
CA ILE A 148 18.50 -10.15 -10.18
C ILE A 148 19.51 -11.18 -9.70
N ILE A 149 20.34 -10.80 -8.74
CA ILE A 149 21.44 -11.60 -8.22
C ILE A 149 20.98 -12.27 -6.94
N VAL A 150 21.09 -13.60 -6.85
CA VAL A 150 20.69 -14.37 -5.67
C VAL A 150 21.94 -14.89 -4.96
N SER A 151 22.09 -14.52 -3.69
CA SER A 151 23.21 -14.94 -2.84
C SER A 151 22.73 -15.60 -1.56
N SER A 152 23.38 -16.70 -1.18
CA SER A 152 23.23 -17.32 0.15
C SER A 152 24.54 -17.27 0.95
N TRP A 153 25.52 -16.48 0.51
CA TRP A 153 26.86 -16.44 1.12
C TRP A 153 26.90 -15.41 2.26
N MET A 154 27.69 -15.72 3.29
CA MET A 154 27.66 -15.01 4.60
C MET A 154 29.06 -14.67 5.13
N GLU A 155 30.09 -14.83 4.29
CA GLU A 155 31.47 -14.73 4.75
C GLU A 155 31.84 -13.25 4.96
N PRO A 156 32.51 -12.88 6.08
CA PRO A 156 32.70 -11.47 6.47
C PRO A 156 33.33 -10.57 5.39
N GLY A 157 34.22 -11.11 4.54
CA GLY A 157 34.84 -10.36 3.44
C GLY A 157 33.87 -9.97 2.32
N LEU A 158 32.76 -10.68 2.15
CA LEU A 158 31.75 -10.40 1.12
C LEU A 158 30.87 -9.21 1.50
N HIS A 159 30.74 -8.92 2.79
CA HIS A 159 29.87 -7.87 3.31
C HIS A 159 30.29 -6.48 2.82
N ALA A 160 31.59 -6.19 2.82
CA ALA A 160 32.12 -4.92 2.32
C ALA A 160 31.83 -4.68 0.83
N LEU A 161 31.76 -5.73 0.01
CA LEU A 161 31.38 -5.62 -1.40
C LEU A 161 29.88 -5.31 -1.53
N LEU A 162 29.05 -6.01 -0.75
CA LEU A 162 27.60 -5.80 -0.75
C LEU A 162 27.23 -4.42 -0.20
N GLU A 163 27.90 -3.93 0.83
CA GLU A 163 27.70 -2.60 1.41
C GLU A 163 28.04 -1.48 0.41
N LYS A 164 29.16 -1.62 -0.33
CA LYS A 164 29.49 -0.69 -1.42
C LYS A 164 28.45 -0.74 -2.55
N PHE A 165 27.94 -1.92 -2.86
CA PHE A 165 26.92 -2.09 -3.89
C PHE A 165 25.57 -1.52 -3.45
N ALA A 166 25.22 -1.68 -2.17
CA ALA A 166 24.01 -1.19 -1.52
C ALA A 166 23.86 0.34 -1.63
N ALA A 167 24.95 1.09 -1.77
CA ALA A 167 24.89 2.54 -1.98
C ALA A 167 24.14 2.94 -3.26
N PHE A 168 24.18 2.11 -4.30
CA PHE A 168 23.60 2.42 -5.63
C PHE A 168 22.59 1.39 -6.12
N HIS A 169 22.45 0.28 -5.40
CA HIS A 169 21.59 -0.83 -5.79
C HIS A 169 20.79 -1.37 -4.61
N PRO A 170 19.55 -1.85 -4.82
CA PRO A 170 18.76 -2.48 -3.77
C PRO A 170 19.34 -3.84 -3.38
N VAL A 171 19.84 -3.94 -2.14
CA VAL A 171 20.18 -5.21 -1.48
C VAL A 171 19.07 -5.57 -0.49
N ILE A 172 18.40 -6.69 -0.72
CA ILE A 172 17.19 -7.12 0.01
C ILE A 172 17.49 -8.41 0.77
N HIS A 173 17.42 -8.35 2.10
CA HIS A 173 17.45 -9.52 2.97
C HIS A 173 16.08 -10.21 2.99
N ILE A 174 16.04 -11.47 2.58
CA ILE A 174 14.84 -12.30 2.62
C ILE A 174 14.82 -13.14 3.90
N ALA A 175 14.00 -12.70 4.86
CA ALA A 175 13.74 -13.39 6.11
C ALA A 175 12.54 -14.34 5.99
N ARG A 176 12.46 -15.37 6.84
CA ARG A 176 11.36 -16.34 6.88
C ARG A 176 11.25 -16.99 8.26
N ASP A 177 10.11 -17.56 8.58
CA ASP A 177 9.86 -18.28 9.84
C ASP A 177 10.89 -19.40 10.10
N PRO A 178 11.38 -19.55 11.35
CA PRO A 178 12.30 -20.62 11.73
C PRO A 178 11.79 -22.02 11.41
N GLU A 179 10.49 -22.26 11.65
CA GLU A 179 9.87 -23.57 11.46
C GLU A 179 9.90 -23.96 9.97
N ALA A 180 9.67 -22.99 9.06
CA ALA A 180 9.71 -23.23 7.63
C ALA A 180 11.14 -23.48 7.11
N ILE A 181 12.15 -22.80 7.68
CA ILE A 181 13.56 -23.03 7.34
C ILE A 181 14.00 -24.41 7.86
N GLN A 182 13.61 -24.78 9.08
CA GLN A 182 13.91 -26.08 9.67
C GLN A 182 13.35 -27.22 8.81
N GLN A 183 12.07 -27.13 8.41
CA GLN A 183 11.43 -28.12 7.53
C GLN A 183 12.16 -28.25 6.18
N TYR A 184 12.61 -27.13 5.61
CA TYR A 184 13.35 -27.14 4.34
C TYR A 184 14.74 -27.77 4.48
N LEU A 185 15.49 -27.41 5.53
CA LEU A 185 16.85 -27.92 5.76
C LEU A 185 16.87 -29.34 6.35
N ARG A 186 15.72 -29.86 6.80
CA ARG A 186 15.55 -31.19 7.43
C ARG A 186 16.44 -31.39 8.65
N VAL A 187 16.55 -30.35 9.49
CA VAL A 187 17.34 -30.37 10.73
C VAL A 187 16.44 -30.66 11.92
N ALA A 188 16.79 -31.66 12.73
CA ALA A 188 15.99 -32.07 13.89
C ALA A 188 16.04 -31.06 15.05
N ASP A 189 17.15 -30.33 15.20
CA ASP A 189 17.39 -29.44 16.34
C ASP A 189 16.94 -27.99 16.04
N GLU A 190 15.83 -27.60 16.65
CA GLU A 190 15.24 -26.27 16.47
C GLU A 190 16.10 -25.16 17.12
N SER A 191 16.77 -25.46 18.23
CA SER A 191 17.57 -24.48 18.98
C SER A 191 18.76 -23.97 18.16
N LYS A 192 19.47 -24.89 17.49
CA LYS A 192 20.58 -24.58 16.58
C LYS A 192 20.13 -23.74 15.38
N ILE A 193 18.92 -24.00 14.86
CA ILE A 193 18.36 -23.20 13.76
C ILE A 193 18.05 -21.79 14.22
N ARG A 194 17.45 -21.61 15.41
CA ARG A 194 17.17 -20.27 15.96
C ARG A 194 18.47 -19.48 16.19
N GLU A 195 19.51 -20.11 16.73
CA GLU A 195 20.81 -19.47 16.93
C GLU A 195 21.48 -19.08 15.59
N LEU A 196 21.48 -19.99 14.61
CA LEU A 196 21.95 -19.69 13.26
C LEU A 196 21.19 -18.52 12.64
N MET A 197 19.86 -18.50 12.77
CA MET A 197 19.03 -17.42 12.27
C MET A 197 19.32 -16.09 12.96
N LYS A 198 19.56 -16.09 14.27
CA LYS A 198 19.94 -14.89 15.03
C LYS A 198 21.23 -14.29 14.48
N TYR A 199 22.26 -15.12 14.30
CA TYR A 199 23.55 -14.68 13.78
C TYR A 199 23.44 -14.15 12.35
N THR A 200 22.75 -14.90 11.48
CA THR A 200 22.62 -14.56 10.06
C THR A 200 21.73 -13.35 9.82
N ALA A 201 20.64 -13.19 10.58
CA ALA A 201 19.79 -12.02 10.48
C ALA A 201 20.55 -10.74 10.84
N SER A 202 21.37 -10.77 11.89
CA SER A 202 22.24 -9.63 12.25
C SER A 202 23.24 -9.30 11.13
N ALA A 203 23.92 -10.32 10.62
CA ALA A 203 24.89 -10.18 9.53
C ALA A 203 24.28 -9.60 8.25
N PHE A 204 23.11 -10.09 7.81
CA PHE A 204 22.46 -9.60 6.61
C PHE A 204 21.85 -8.20 6.78
N ARG A 205 21.33 -7.86 7.97
CA ARG A 205 20.81 -6.50 8.25
C ARG A 205 21.90 -5.44 8.20
N ALA A 206 23.13 -5.79 8.58
CA ALA A 206 24.26 -4.87 8.50
C ALA A 206 24.64 -4.46 7.06
N VAL A 207 24.29 -5.28 6.06
CA VAL A 207 24.66 -5.05 4.65
C VAL A 207 23.48 -4.71 3.75
N ALA A 208 22.26 -5.05 4.15
CA ALA A 208 21.07 -4.87 3.32
C ALA A 208 20.45 -3.48 3.49
N ASN A 209 20.00 -2.90 2.38
CA ASN A 209 19.17 -1.70 2.39
C ASN A 209 17.74 -2.01 2.82
N PHE A 210 17.27 -3.23 2.57
CA PHE A 210 15.91 -3.60 2.88
C PHE A 210 15.80 -5.01 3.42
N GLU A 211 14.74 -5.27 4.17
CA GLU A 211 14.36 -6.57 4.67
C GLU A 211 12.92 -6.89 4.24
N PHE A 212 12.74 -8.06 3.65
CA PHE A 212 11.45 -8.58 3.24
C PHE A 212 11.19 -9.90 3.98
N PHE A 213 10.11 -9.93 4.76
CA PHE A 213 9.69 -11.15 5.44
C PHE A 213 8.77 -11.98 4.53
N ASN A 214 9.27 -13.14 4.11
CA ASN A 214 8.52 -14.11 3.31
C ASN A 214 7.60 -14.93 4.22
N VAL A 215 6.38 -14.44 4.42
CA VAL A 215 5.34 -15.07 5.26
C VAL A 215 5.08 -16.51 4.80
N SER A 216 5.22 -17.46 5.74
CA SER A 216 4.89 -18.86 5.49
C SER A 216 3.38 -19.07 5.57
N GLU A 217 2.82 -19.80 4.61
CA GLU A 217 1.39 -20.14 4.66
C GLU A 217 1.18 -21.39 5.51
N ARG A 218 0.42 -21.25 6.59
CA ARG A 218 -0.08 -22.39 7.37
C ARG A 218 -1.33 -22.90 6.66
N CYS A 219 -1.28 -24.13 6.15
CA CYS A 219 -2.47 -24.83 5.70
C CYS A 219 -3.21 -25.25 6.98
N SER A 220 -4.28 -24.54 7.36
CA SER A 220 -5.10 -24.93 8.51
C SER A 220 -5.61 -26.35 8.28
N SER A 221 -5.15 -27.30 9.08
CA SER A 221 -5.72 -28.64 9.15
C SER A 221 -7.10 -28.57 9.78
N LEU A 222 -8.06 -29.30 9.20
CA LEU A 222 -9.50 -29.31 9.50
C LEU A 222 -9.87 -29.92 10.88
N ASP A 223 -9.08 -29.72 11.93
CA ASP A 223 -9.22 -30.48 13.18
C ASP A 223 -9.48 -29.61 14.44
N ASP A 224 -10.16 -28.46 14.33
CA ASP A 224 -10.65 -27.72 15.52
C ASP A 224 -12.18 -27.84 15.66
N PRO A 225 -12.70 -28.62 16.63
CA PRO A 225 -14.14 -28.86 16.80
C PRO A 225 -14.91 -27.71 17.49
N SER A 226 -14.28 -26.58 17.79
CA SER A 226 -14.81 -25.62 18.78
C SER A 226 -15.53 -24.36 18.24
N LEU A 227 -15.74 -24.21 16.93
CA LEU A 227 -16.43 -23.04 16.36
C LEU A 227 -17.89 -23.33 15.93
N PRO A 228 -18.88 -22.54 16.40
CA PRO A 228 -20.29 -22.76 16.07
C PRO A 228 -20.57 -22.41 14.61
N THR A 229 -21.18 -23.37 13.91
CA THR A 229 -21.42 -23.36 12.47
C THR A 229 -22.64 -22.49 12.11
N ILE A 230 -22.41 -21.23 11.72
CA ILE A 230 -23.43 -20.46 10.98
C ILE A 230 -23.38 -20.91 9.51
N THR A 231 -24.36 -21.72 9.13
CA THR A 231 -24.50 -22.31 7.81
C THR A 231 -25.13 -21.30 6.85
N VAL A 232 -24.32 -20.50 6.16
CA VAL A 232 -24.70 -19.95 4.86
C VAL A 232 -24.38 -21.03 3.82
N ARG A 233 -25.41 -21.67 3.28
CA ARG A 233 -25.29 -22.64 2.18
C ARG A 233 -24.56 -21.99 1.00
N GLY A 234 -23.34 -22.42 0.70
CA GLY A 234 -22.73 -22.12 -0.60
C GLY A 234 -21.21 -22.26 -0.72
N ASP A 235 -20.43 -21.94 0.31
CA ASP A 235 -18.97 -22.01 0.24
C ASP A 235 -18.42 -22.64 1.53
N SER A 236 -17.97 -23.88 1.45
CA SER A 236 -17.06 -24.43 2.45
C SER A 236 -15.84 -23.50 2.51
N LEU A 237 -15.42 -23.06 3.70
CA LEU A 237 -14.12 -22.42 3.92
C LEU A 237 -13.01 -23.41 3.53
N ALA A 238 -12.75 -23.52 2.23
CA ALA A 238 -11.69 -24.32 1.67
C ALA A 238 -10.38 -23.57 1.89
N THR A 239 -9.42 -24.23 2.53
CA THR A 239 -8.02 -23.82 2.52
C THR A 239 -7.63 -23.51 1.08
N PRO A 240 -7.06 -22.32 0.78
CA PRO A 240 -6.75 -21.98 -0.60
C PRO A 240 -5.82 -23.04 -1.16
N ALA A 241 -6.17 -23.58 -2.33
CA ALA A 241 -5.36 -24.63 -2.95
C ALA A 241 -3.88 -24.21 -3.03
N PRO A 242 -2.90 -25.13 -2.88
CA PRO A 242 -1.48 -24.82 -2.73
C PRO A 242 -0.88 -23.90 -3.80
N TYR A 243 -1.53 -23.78 -4.96
CA TYR A 243 -1.12 -22.88 -6.04
C TYR A 243 -1.58 -21.42 -5.86
N LEU A 244 -2.64 -21.14 -5.10
CA LEU A 244 -3.12 -19.76 -4.82
C LEU A 244 -2.20 -19.02 -3.83
N THR A 245 -1.42 -19.78 -3.06
CA THR A 245 -0.45 -19.30 -2.07
C THR A 245 0.61 -18.39 -2.70
N LEU A 246 1.19 -18.83 -3.81
CA LEU A 246 2.17 -18.10 -4.61
C LEU A 246 1.63 -16.76 -5.14
N LYS A 247 0.32 -16.64 -5.39
CA LYS A 247 -0.25 -15.38 -5.90
C LYS A 247 -0.27 -14.28 -4.86
N ARG A 248 -0.53 -14.62 -3.60
CA ARG A 248 -0.44 -13.63 -2.53
C ARG A 248 1.04 -13.22 -2.33
N ALA A 249 1.99 -14.11 -2.59
CA ALA A 249 3.44 -13.84 -2.50
C ALA A 249 3.94 -12.97 -3.62
N GLU A 250 3.49 -13.26 -4.83
CA GLU A 250 3.67 -12.42 -5.99
C GLU A 250 3.15 -11.00 -5.71
N ARG A 251 1.90 -10.85 -5.27
CA ARG A 251 1.34 -9.52 -4.97
C ARG A 251 2.13 -8.78 -3.90
N HIS A 252 2.41 -9.44 -2.77
CA HIS A 252 3.13 -8.84 -1.65
C HIS A 252 4.52 -8.36 -2.06
N PHE A 253 5.28 -9.23 -2.73
CA PHE A 253 6.64 -8.93 -3.13
C PHE A 253 6.70 -7.87 -4.24
N LEU A 254 5.80 -7.92 -5.23
CA LEU A 254 5.76 -6.90 -6.28
C LEU A 254 5.29 -5.54 -5.76
N LYS A 255 4.35 -5.48 -4.80
CA LYS A 255 3.99 -4.24 -4.10
C LYS A 255 5.22 -3.67 -3.38
N PHE A 256 5.94 -4.50 -2.63
CA PHE A 256 7.17 -4.09 -1.96
C PHE A 256 8.23 -3.56 -2.94
N LEU A 257 8.49 -4.28 -4.04
CA LEU A 257 9.43 -3.82 -5.07
C LEU A 257 8.98 -2.49 -5.71
N SER A 258 7.67 -2.28 -5.90
CA SER A 258 7.14 -1.04 -6.47
C SER A 258 7.31 0.18 -5.57
N LEU A 259 7.53 -0.04 -4.27
CA LEU A 259 7.84 1.01 -3.31
C LEU A 259 9.33 1.37 -3.34
N ILE A 260 10.21 0.36 -3.38
CA ILE A 260 11.66 0.58 -3.26
C ILE A 260 12.35 0.92 -4.59
N MET A 261 11.75 0.55 -5.73
CA MET A 261 12.27 0.85 -7.06
C MET A 261 11.60 2.10 -7.64
N PRO A 262 12.31 2.86 -8.50
CA PRO A 262 11.70 4.00 -9.20
C PRO A 262 10.45 3.60 -9.99
N LYS A 263 9.55 4.56 -10.15
CA LYS A 263 8.37 4.43 -11.03
C LYS A 263 8.83 3.95 -12.42
N ARG A 264 8.06 3.04 -13.03
CA ARG A 264 8.32 2.35 -14.32
C ARG A 264 9.29 1.16 -14.29
N SER A 265 10.04 0.94 -13.20
CA SER A 265 10.92 -0.24 -13.08
C SER A 265 10.14 -1.56 -13.05
N ILE A 266 8.88 -1.49 -12.60
CA ILE A 266 7.94 -2.60 -12.60
C ILE A 266 6.76 -2.14 -13.47
N PRO A 267 6.29 -2.99 -14.42
CA PRO A 267 5.08 -2.69 -15.16
C PRO A 267 3.97 -2.40 -14.18
N PHE A 268 3.26 -1.29 -14.38
CA PHE A 268 2.19 -0.86 -13.48
C PHE A 268 1.22 -2.02 -13.26
N ILE A 269 1.19 -2.55 -12.03
CA ILE A 269 0.14 -3.46 -11.62
C ILE A 269 -1.05 -2.57 -11.36
N GLU A 270 -1.90 -2.38 -12.38
CA GLU A 270 -3.22 -1.79 -12.18
C GLU A 270 -3.88 -2.48 -11.00
N THR A 271 -3.96 -1.74 -9.90
CA THR A 271 -4.59 -2.16 -8.68
C THR A 271 -6.08 -2.27 -8.97
N ALA A 272 -6.73 -3.33 -8.49
CA ALA A 272 -8.20 -3.39 -8.45
C ALA A 272 -8.81 -2.32 -7.51
N PHE A 273 -7.96 -1.46 -6.94
CA PHE A 273 -8.24 -0.41 -5.97
C PHE A 273 -7.85 0.92 -6.60
N PRO A 274 -8.81 1.65 -7.19
CA PRO A 274 -8.56 2.92 -7.88
C PRO A 274 -7.89 3.97 -6.97
N LEU A 275 -8.19 3.94 -5.66
CA LEU A 275 -7.61 4.88 -4.71
C LEU A 275 -6.15 4.59 -4.36
N ALA A 276 -5.62 3.40 -4.65
CA ALA A 276 -4.23 3.06 -4.31
C ALA A 276 -3.20 3.94 -5.05
N SER A 277 -3.57 4.57 -6.16
CA SER A 277 -2.73 5.52 -6.90
C SER A 277 -2.83 6.96 -6.39
N VAL A 278 -3.82 7.28 -5.56
CA VAL A 278 -4.05 8.62 -5.02
C VAL A 278 -3.37 8.72 -3.65
N PRO A 279 -2.37 9.61 -3.47
CA PRO A 279 -1.68 9.78 -2.19
C PRO A 279 -2.66 10.12 -1.06
N THR A 280 -2.49 9.53 0.11
CA THR A 280 -3.44 9.69 1.23
C THR A 280 -3.53 11.13 1.69
N GLU A 281 -2.42 11.89 1.67
CA GLU A 281 -2.38 13.30 2.06
C GLU A 281 -3.12 14.25 1.11
N THR A 282 -3.50 13.80 -0.08
CA THR A 282 -4.22 14.61 -1.08
C THR A 282 -5.73 14.40 -1.08
N ARG A 283 -6.20 13.40 -0.34
CA ARG A 283 -7.63 13.07 -0.20
C ARG A 283 -8.27 13.99 0.84
N GLN A 284 -9.60 14.14 0.78
CA GLN A 284 -10.34 15.11 1.60
C GLN A 284 -10.33 14.79 3.10
N PHE A 285 -10.66 13.55 3.46
CA PHE A 285 -10.62 13.01 4.82
C PHE A 285 -9.98 11.63 4.78
N THR A 286 -8.99 11.37 5.64
CA THR A 286 -8.31 10.08 5.71
C THR A 286 -8.07 9.60 7.13
N TYR A 287 -8.16 8.28 7.29
CA TYR A 287 -8.03 7.61 8.59
C TYR A 287 -6.90 6.58 8.58
N ALA A 288 -6.19 6.49 9.70
CA ALA A 288 -5.14 5.51 9.93
C ALA A 288 -5.56 4.58 11.08
N THR A 289 -5.88 3.32 10.77
CA THR A 289 -6.25 2.34 11.81
C THR A 289 -5.02 1.97 12.62
N SER A 290 -5.03 2.30 13.91
CA SER A 290 -3.93 2.02 14.85
C SER A 290 -4.08 0.61 15.43
N MET A 291 -3.09 -0.24 15.16
CA MET A 291 -3.02 -1.61 15.64
C MET A 291 -1.72 -1.86 16.41
N PRO A 292 -1.78 -2.30 17.67
CA PRO A 292 -0.60 -2.67 18.46
C PRO A 292 0.10 -3.90 17.89
N LEU A 293 1.43 -3.89 17.92
CA LEU A 293 2.24 -5.00 17.44
C LEU A 293 2.04 -6.26 18.29
N SER A 294 1.84 -6.13 19.60
CA SER A 294 1.52 -7.26 20.48
C SER A 294 0.30 -8.06 20.00
N ARG A 295 -0.79 -7.37 19.61
CA ARG A 295 -2.03 -7.97 19.09
C ARG A 295 -1.82 -8.64 17.73
N ILE A 296 -1.06 -8.01 16.83
CA ILE A 296 -0.72 -8.60 15.52
C ILE A 296 0.07 -9.88 15.71
N LEU A 297 1.02 -9.90 16.65
CA LEU A 297 1.84 -11.07 16.95
C LEU A 297 1.05 -12.19 17.63
N ALA A 298 0.00 -11.86 18.37
CA ALA A 298 -0.94 -12.81 18.97
C ALA A 298 -1.98 -13.35 17.97
N ASP A 299 -1.97 -12.86 16.72
CA ASP A 299 -2.96 -13.20 15.68
C ASP A 299 -4.40 -12.77 16.05
N GLU A 300 -4.52 -11.76 16.92
CA GLU A 300 -5.80 -11.19 17.37
C GLU A 300 -6.24 -10.02 16.47
N TRP A 301 -6.34 -10.27 15.16
CA TRP A 301 -6.72 -9.25 14.19
C TRP A 301 -7.37 -9.84 12.94
N GLU A 302 -8.30 -9.10 12.35
CA GLU A 302 -8.95 -9.46 11.10
C GLU A 302 -8.69 -8.40 10.02
N THR A 303 -8.41 -8.83 8.79
CA THR A 303 -8.14 -7.92 7.68
C THR A 303 -9.33 -6.98 7.39
N GLY A 304 -10.56 -7.50 7.47
CA GLY A 304 -11.76 -6.71 7.21
C GLY A 304 -11.94 -5.55 8.20
N ASP A 305 -11.65 -5.80 9.48
CA ASP A 305 -11.82 -4.81 10.55
C ASP A 305 -10.83 -3.64 10.42
N ILE A 306 -9.57 -3.93 10.06
CA ILE A 306 -8.55 -2.89 9.94
C ILE A 306 -8.58 -2.10 8.63
N GLU A 307 -9.14 -2.67 7.56
CA GLU A 307 -9.26 -2.01 6.25
C GLU A 307 -10.55 -1.21 6.08
N THR A 308 -11.64 -1.58 6.76
CA THR A 308 -12.97 -0.99 6.52
C THR A 308 -12.98 0.48 6.92
N GLY A 309 -13.12 1.36 5.93
CA GLY A 309 -13.17 2.82 6.13
C GLY A 309 -11.82 3.46 6.47
N ALA A 310 -10.71 2.73 6.37
CA ALA A 310 -9.37 3.25 6.64
C ALA A 310 -8.56 3.44 5.35
N ASP A 311 -7.65 4.42 5.37
CA ASP A 311 -6.77 4.74 4.24
C ASP A 311 -5.33 4.30 4.48
N ALA A 312 -4.95 4.01 5.73
CA ALA A 312 -3.67 3.47 6.12
C ALA A 312 -3.80 2.62 7.39
N ILE A 313 -2.79 1.80 7.67
CA ILE A 313 -2.68 1.03 8.92
C ILE A 313 -1.44 1.50 9.68
N GLU A 314 -1.64 2.00 10.89
CA GLU A 314 -0.59 2.38 11.83
C GLU A 314 -0.24 1.19 12.71
N ILE A 315 0.91 0.55 12.45
CA ILE A 315 1.45 -0.52 13.28
C ILE A 315 2.26 0.13 14.40
N VAL A 316 1.76 0.02 15.64
CA VAL A 316 2.36 0.63 16.82
C VAL A 316 3.28 -0.38 17.50
N ILE A 317 4.56 -0.04 17.65
CA ILE A 317 5.53 -0.86 18.40
C ILE A 317 5.33 -0.59 19.91
N ASP A 318 4.24 -1.10 20.45
CA ASP A 318 3.71 -0.80 21.79
C ASP A 318 4.57 -1.29 22.95
N ASP A 319 5.41 -2.30 22.70
CA ASP A 319 6.30 -2.92 23.67
C ASP A 319 7.78 -2.50 23.48
N ALA A 320 8.05 -1.44 22.70
CA ALA A 320 9.42 -0.98 22.38
C ALA A 320 10.28 -0.75 23.65
N PHE A 321 9.65 -0.37 24.76
CA PHE A 321 10.30 -0.08 26.05
C PHE A 321 9.76 -0.93 27.21
N ALA A 322 8.98 -1.99 26.94
CA ALA A 322 8.42 -2.81 28.00
C ALA A 322 9.54 -3.52 28.81
N PRO A 323 9.45 -3.58 30.16
CA PRO A 323 10.41 -4.30 30.97
C PRO A 323 10.39 -5.80 30.62
N LYS A 324 11.53 -6.34 30.19
CA LYS A 324 11.65 -7.76 29.80
C LYS A 324 11.44 -8.67 31.02
N ALA A 325 10.56 -9.66 30.90
CA ALA A 325 10.30 -10.64 31.96
C ALA A 325 11.46 -11.65 32.19
N ASP A 326 12.35 -11.84 31.21
CA ASP A 326 13.46 -12.80 31.29
C ASP A 326 14.83 -12.12 31.24
N SER A 327 15.66 -12.43 32.22
CA SER A 327 16.95 -11.82 32.53
C SER A 327 18.12 -12.41 31.72
N SER A 328 18.93 -11.56 31.10
CA SER A 328 20.41 -11.67 31.06
C SER A 328 21.03 -10.50 30.28
N SER A 329 21.75 -9.65 31.02
CA SER A 329 22.77 -8.66 30.59
C SER A 329 22.42 -7.64 29.48
N GLY A 330 22.31 -6.36 29.88
CA GLY A 330 22.45 -5.18 29.01
C GLY A 330 21.12 -4.57 28.55
N GLY A 331 20.79 -3.38 29.07
CA GLY A 331 19.50 -2.72 28.90
C GLY A 331 19.15 -2.30 27.46
N SER A 332 17.85 -2.07 27.26
CA SER A 332 17.25 -1.22 26.21
C SER A 332 17.42 -1.63 24.72
N GLN A 333 18.38 -2.47 24.32
CA GLN A 333 18.64 -2.71 22.88
C GLN A 333 17.67 -3.69 22.20
N LEU A 334 17.39 -3.42 20.92
CA LEU A 334 16.56 -4.23 20.02
C LEU A 334 17.26 -5.55 19.70
N SER A 335 16.75 -6.66 20.26
CA SER A 335 17.33 -7.97 19.99
C SER A 335 17.07 -8.43 18.54
N PRO A 336 17.97 -9.22 17.93
CA PRO A 336 17.75 -9.74 16.58
C PRO A 336 16.49 -10.62 16.46
N GLU A 337 16.10 -11.33 17.53
CA GLU A 337 14.84 -12.09 17.55
C GLU A 337 13.63 -11.15 17.53
N ARG A 338 13.68 -10.08 18.33
CA ARG A 338 12.62 -9.07 18.38
C ARG A 338 12.45 -8.37 17.03
N ALA A 339 13.55 -7.93 16.41
CA ALA A 339 13.54 -7.39 15.05
C ALA A 339 12.90 -8.37 14.05
N SER A 340 13.20 -9.66 14.15
CA SER A 340 12.60 -10.68 13.26
C SER A 340 11.09 -10.84 13.51
N ARG A 341 10.62 -10.71 14.75
CA ARG A 341 9.17 -10.69 15.07
C ARG A 341 8.47 -9.45 14.50
N ILE A 342 9.08 -8.27 14.63
CA ILE A 342 8.57 -7.04 14.01
C ILE A 342 8.45 -7.22 12.49
N SER A 343 9.51 -7.71 11.85
CA SER A 343 9.55 -8.00 10.41
C SER A 343 8.45 -8.96 9.98
N LYS A 344 8.20 -10.02 10.78
CA LYS A 344 7.12 -10.97 10.57
C LYS A 344 5.74 -10.31 10.60
N ALA A 345 5.46 -9.50 11.62
CA ALA A 345 4.18 -8.83 11.78
C ALA A 345 3.90 -7.84 10.63
N VAL A 346 4.87 -6.99 10.30
CA VAL A 346 4.76 -6.04 9.18
C VAL A 346 4.56 -6.79 7.85
N GLY A 347 5.30 -7.90 7.65
CA GLY A 347 5.13 -8.76 6.48
C GLY A 347 3.75 -9.42 6.41
N ALA A 348 3.19 -9.84 7.55
CA ALA A 348 1.85 -10.44 7.63
C ALA A 348 0.74 -9.43 7.31
N VAL A 349 0.83 -8.21 7.84
CA VAL A 349 -0.12 -7.13 7.52
C VAL A 349 -0.03 -6.77 6.04
N ARG A 350 1.17 -6.47 5.53
CA ARG A 350 1.38 -6.05 4.12
C ARG A 350 0.95 -7.13 3.11
N ARG A 351 1.02 -8.40 3.50
CA ARG A 351 0.56 -9.53 2.70
C ARG A 351 -0.95 -9.56 2.51
N ASN A 352 -1.71 -9.21 3.53
CA ASN A 352 -3.16 -9.34 3.54
C ASN A 352 -3.87 -8.02 3.22
N VAL A 353 -3.18 -6.90 3.39
CA VAL A 353 -3.75 -5.55 3.26
C VAL A 353 -3.31 -4.84 1.98
N VAL A 354 -4.22 -4.04 1.40
CA VAL A 354 -3.96 -3.26 0.19
C VAL A 354 -3.61 -1.79 0.45
N ILE A 355 -4.07 -1.22 1.56
CA ILE A 355 -3.75 0.15 1.97
C ILE A 355 -2.29 0.31 2.47
N PRO A 356 -1.73 1.54 2.46
CA PRO A 356 -0.42 1.87 3.01
C PRO A 356 -0.21 1.51 4.49
N ILE A 357 1.04 1.23 4.88
CA ILE A 357 1.45 1.00 6.27
C ILE A 357 2.20 2.22 6.80
N ILE A 358 1.82 2.65 8.00
CA ILE A 358 2.55 3.60 8.86
C ILE A 358 3.25 2.77 9.94
N TYR A 359 4.57 2.80 9.98
CA TYR A 359 5.36 2.19 11.06
C TYR A 359 5.56 3.22 12.18
N HIS A 360 4.94 2.99 13.34
CA HIS A 360 4.96 3.92 14.47
C HIS A 360 5.73 3.35 15.66
N VAL A 361 6.80 4.04 16.05
CA VAL A 361 7.51 3.79 17.31
C VAL A 361 7.05 4.87 18.30
N PRO A 362 6.36 4.50 19.40
CA PRO A 362 6.02 5.43 20.46
C PRO A 362 7.27 6.08 21.05
N TRP A 363 7.13 7.28 21.59
CA TRP A 363 8.20 7.94 22.33
C TRP A 363 8.16 7.52 23.80
N PRO A 364 9.30 7.37 24.50
CA PRO A 364 9.31 6.95 25.90
C PRO A 364 8.49 7.87 26.83
N ASN A 365 7.71 7.27 27.72
CA ASN A 365 6.84 7.96 28.69
C ASN A 365 7.59 8.35 29.98
N SER A 366 8.69 9.08 29.85
CA SER A 366 9.44 9.59 30.99
C SER A 366 9.77 11.08 30.86
N ASP A 367 9.61 11.82 31.96
CA ASP A 367 9.93 13.26 32.01
C ASP A 367 11.41 13.54 31.71
N SER A 368 12.29 12.56 31.98
CA SER A 368 13.69 12.54 31.57
C SER A 368 14.00 11.27 30.80
N ILE A 369 14.48 11.41 29.57
CA ILE A 369 14.81 10.29 28.69
C ILE A 369 16.31 10.06 28.78
N ASP A 370 16.68 8.88 29.26
CA ASP A 370 18.07 8.51 29.32
C ASP A 370 18.62 8.19 27.92
N ASP A 371 19.94 8.19 27.78
CA ASP A 371 20.60 7.89 26.51
C ASP A 371 20.32 6.47 26.01
N THR A 372 19.97 5.53 26.91
CA THR A 372 19.69 4.14 26.57
C THR A 372 18.32 3.95 25.93
N GLN A 373 17.30 4.67 26.40
CA GLN A 373 15.96 4.73 25.84
C GLN A 373 15.99 5.44 24.48
N ARG A 374 16.79 6.52 24.37
CA ARG A 374 17.00 7.19 23.08
C ARG A 374 17.68 6.27 22.07
N ALA A 375 18.72 5.55 22.46
CA ALA A 375 19.38 4.57 21.59
C ALA A 375 18.40 3.47 21.14
N ALA A 376 17.59 2.95 22.07
CA ALA A 376 16.57 1.94 21.76
C ALA A 376 15.51 2.45 20.79
N TYR A 377 15.02 3.67 20.97
CA TYR A 377 14.09 4.32 20.03
C TYR A 377 14.70 4.36 18.62
N LEU A 378 15.95 4.81 18.51
CA LEU A 378 16.66 4.91 17.24
C LEU A 378 16.86 3.54 16.57
N GLU A 379 17.20 2.49 17.33
CA GLU A 379 17.32 1.13 16.80
C GLU A 379 15.99 0.61 16.21
N HIS A 380 14.86 0.88 16.87
CA HIS A 380 13.53 0.49 16.36
C HIS A 380 13.15 1.29 15.11
N VAL A 381 13.48 2.58 15.05
CA VAL A 381 13.27 3.43 13.88
C VAL A 381 14.13 2.95 12.70
N GLN A 382 15.42 2.70 12.92
CA GLN A 382 16.34 2.18 11.91
C GLN A 382 15.89 0.81 11.39
N HIS A 383 15.38 -0.07 12.27
CA HIS A 383 14.79 -1.32 11.84
C HIS A 383 13.54 -1.10 10.98
N GLY A 384 12.66 -0.16 11.36
CA GLY A 384 11.50 0.22 10.55
C GLY A 384 11.87 0.66 9.12
N LEU A 385 12.95 1.43 8.97
CA LEU A 385 13.48 1.85 7.67
C LEU A 385 13.96 0.69 6.79
N LEU A 386 14.40 -0.43 7.37
CA LEU A 386 14.74 -1.64 6.60
C LEU A 386 13.49 -2.29 5.99
N LEU A 387 12.34 -2.18 6.66
CA LEU A 387 11.09 -2.81 6.20
C LEU A 387 10.43 -2.05 5.04
N GLY A 388 10.90 -0.83 4.72
CA GLY A 388 10.35 0.02 3.67
C GLY A 388 8.84 0.21 3.74
N PRO A 389 8.26 0.67 4.88
CA PRO A 389 6.85 1.05 4.95
C PRO A 389 6.59 2.29 4.08
N GLU A 390 5.34 2.51 3.67
CA GLU A 390 4.96 3.72 2.95
C GLU A 390 5.19 4.99 3.79
N TYR A 391 4.94 4.91 5.09
CA TYR A 391 5.20 5.97 6.06
C TYR A 391 5.94 5.44 7.30
N LEU A 392 6.82 6.26 7.86
CA LEU A 392 7.49 5.99 9.14
C LEU A 392 7.45 7.24 10.02
N THR A 393 7.16 7.07 11.31
CA THR A 393 7.11 8.19 12.26
C THR A 393 8.45 8.43 12.93
N VAL A 394 8.82 9.70 13.13
CA VAL A 394 10.02 10.13 13.87
C VAL A 394 9.65 11.23 14.84
N ASP A 395 10.05 11.12 16.11
CA ASP A 395 9.78 12.13 17.11
C ASP A 395 10.67 13.38 16.92
N LEU A 396 10.07 14.56 16.87
CA LEU A 396 10.78 15.81 16.62
C LEU A 396 11.58 16.33 17.81
N ARG A 397 11.43 15.73 19.00
CA ARG A 397 12.21 16.04 20.21
C ARG A 397 13.62 15.44 20.18
N LEU A 398 13.94 14.58 19.21
CA LEU A 398 15.30 14.13 18.95
C LEU A 398 16.24 15.29 18.64
N ASP A 399 17.54 15.08 18.88
CA ASP A 399 18.59 16.01 18.51
C ASP A 399 18.79 16.10 16.99
N ASP A 400 19.36 17.21 16.54
CA ASP A 400 19.52 17.53 15.12
C ASP A 400 20.33 16.47 14.36
N ARG A 401 21.34 15.88 15.02
CA ARG A 401 22.19 14.86 14.41
C ARG A 401 21.41 13.57 14.16
N ALA A 402 20.60 13.14 15.11
CA ALA A 402 19.75 11.96 14.94
C ALA A 402 18.69 12.17 13.84
N LEU A 403 18.03 13.33 13.82
CA LEU A 403 17.04 13.65 12.78
C LEU A 403 17.66 13.67 11.38
N TYR A 404 18.83 14.30 11.22
CA TYR A 404 19.55 14.33 9.96
C TYR A 404 19.94 12.92 9.47
N HIS A 405 20.43 12.07 10.38
CA HIS A 405 20.80 10.71 10.03
C HIS A 405 19.60 9.87 9.57
N ILE A 406 18.45 10.00 10.25
CA ILE A 406 17.22 9.30 9.87
C ILE A 406 16.72 9.76 8.50
N THR A 407 16.76 11.07 8.22
CA THR A 407 16.26 11.62 6.95
C THR A 407 17.17 11.28 5.77
N GLU A 408 18.49 11.16 5.98
CA GLU A 408 19.41 10.58 4.98
C GLU A 408 19.12 9.09 4.74
N CYS A 409 18.79 8.34 5.79
CA CYS A 409 18.48 6.91 5.71
C CYS A 409 17.01 6.59 5.41
N ARG A 410 16.15 7.59 5.17
CA ARG A 410 14.69 7.40 5.00
C ARG A 410 14.31 6.44 3.87
N ARG A 411 15.24 6.25 2.91
CA ARG A 411 15.06 5.40 1.74
C ARG A 411 13.75 5.75 1.03
N ALA A 412 12.92 4.76 0.72
CA ALA A 412 11.64 4.95 0.01
C ALA A 412 10.47 5.38 0.92
N SER A 413 10.67 5.44 2.24
CA SER A 413 9.61 5.74 3.20
C SER A 413 9.40 7.25 3.35
N LYS A 414 8.14 7.69 3.36
CA LYS A 414 7.78 9.06 3.76
C LYS A 414 7.92 9.22 5.27
N ILE A 415 8.48 10.34 5.70
CA ILE A 415 8.72 10.61 7.13
C ILE A 415 7.61 11.50 7.69
N ILE A 416 6.96 11.02 8.75
CA ILE A 416 6.01 11.79 9.56
C ILE A 416 6.72 12.28 10.81
N GLY A 417 6.94 13.58 10.93
CA GLY A 417 7.47 14.20 12.15
C GLY A 417 6.40 14.26 13.23
N VAL A 418 6.57 13.56 14.34
CA VAL A 418 5.57 13.42 15.40
C VAL A 418 5.99 14.17 16.66
N VAL A 419 5.02 14.82 17.31
CA VAL A 419 5.12 15.19 18.73
C VAL A 419 3.79 14.87 19.39
N HIS A 420 3.87 14.14 20.49
CA HIS A 420 2.75 13.93 21.39
C HIS A 420 3.11 14.39 22.80
N PHE A 421 2.23 15.18 23.41
CA PHE A 421 2.29 15.48 24.83
C PHE A 421 1.25 14.66 25.58
N GLU A 422 1.66 14.06 26.70
CA GLU A 422 0.79 13.19 27.51
C GLU A 422 -0.05 13.97 28.52
N SER A 423 -1.02 13.29 29.15
CA SER A 423 -1.90 13.87 30.17
C SER A 423 -1.20 14.19 31.50
N SER A 424 -0.10 13.49 31.79
CA SER A 424 0.72 13.67 33.00
C SER A 424 1.48 15.00 32.97
N SER A 425 2.05 15.34 31.82
CA SER A 425 2.58 16.67 31.55
C SER A 425 1.41 17.62 31.29
N ARG A 426 1.30 18.79 31.94
CA ARG A 426 0.35 19.82 31.45
C ARG A 426 0.81 20.25 30.06
N PRO A 427 0.15 19.85 28.97
CA PRO A 427 0.67 20.13 27.64
C PRO A 427 0.55 21.63 27.34
N PRO A 428 1.45 22.20 26.53
CA PRO A 428 1.33 23.60 26.12
C PRO A 428 0.00 23.83 25.39
N SER A 429 -0.57 25.02 25.59
CA SER A 429 -1.70 25.54 24.81
C SER A 429 -1.40 25.46 23.31
N TRP A 430 -2.40 25.27 22.44
CA TRP A 430 -2.17 25.31 20.99
C TRP A 430 -1.71 26.68 20.47
N VAL A 431 -1.85 27.73 21.27
CA VAL A 431 -1.35 29.09 20.99
C VAL A 431 0.15 29.21 21.29
N ASP A 432 0.72 28.28 22.06
CA ASP A 432 2.14 28.32 22.43
C ASP A 432 3.05 28.24 21.18
N PRO A 433 4.06 29.11 21.06
CA PRO A 433 4.97 29.14 19.91
C PRO A 433 5.76 27.83 19.73
N THR A 434 5.84 26.99 20.76
CA THR A 434 6.49 25.67 20.73
C THR A 434 5.94 24.79 19.59
N TRP A 435 4.64 24.81 19.32
CA TRP A 435 4.05 24.03 18.22
C TRP A 435 4.55 24.48 16.85
N MET A 436 4.66 25.79 16.66
CA MET A 436 5.19 26.36 15.42
C MET A 436 6.70 26.09 15.28
N SER A 437 7.43 26.02 16.40
CA SER A 437 8.83 25.59 16.42
C SER A 437 8.98 24.15 15.91
N TYR A 438 8.15 23.22 16.39
CA TYR A 438 8.15 21.83 15.89
C TYR A 438 7.75 21.72 14.42
N TYR A 439 6.75 22.49 13.98
CA TYR A 439 6.38 22.52 12.57
C TYR A 439 7.54 23.01 11.68
N ARG A 440 8.21 24.10 12.05
CA ARG A 440 9.39 24.60 11.33
C ARG A 440 10.56 23.62 11.39
N ARG A 441 10.74 22.93 12.51
CA ARG A 441 11.76 21.88 12.66
C ARG A 441 11.50 20.76 11.65
N ALA A 442 10.27 20.30 11.51
CA ALA A 442 9.92 19.32 10.50
C ALA A 442 10.15 19.83 9.05
N GLN A 443 9.93 21.13 8.80
CA GLN A 443 10.31 21.76 7.51
C GLN A 443 11.82 21.71 7.27
N SER A 444 12.63 22.05 8.27
CA SER A 444 14.10 22.06 8.16
C SER A 444 14.70 20.67 7.91
N PHE A 445 14.06 19.62 8.45
CA PHE A 445 14.50 18.24 8.28
C PHE A 445 13.77 17.50 7.15
N PHE A 446 13.06 18.20 6.26
CA PHE A 446 12.41 17.63 5.08
C PHE A 446 11.43 16.48 5.38
N CYS A 447 10.69 16.58 6.49
CA CYS A 447 9.59 15.64 6.75
C CYS A 447 8.50 15.79 5.67
N ASP A 448 7.82 14.70 5.35
CA ASP A 448 6.75 14.68 4.36
C ASP A 448 5.40 15.07 4.98
N LEU A 449 5.21 14.81 6.28
CA LEU A 449 4.04 15.22 7.09
C LEU A 449 4.47 15.59 8.51
N VAL A 450 3.63 16.34 9.22
CA VAL A 450 3.79 16.63 10.66
C VAL A 450 2.55 16.18 11.42
N LYS A 451 2.71 15.42 12.50
CA LYS A 451 1.63 14.99 13.40
C LYS A 451 1.85 15.53 14.80
N LEU A 452 1.04 16.51 15.20
CA LEU A 452 1.09 17.16 16.50
C LEU A 452 -0.19 16.83 17.28
N THR A 453 -0.06 16.26 18.47
CA THR A 453 -1.22 15.82 19.25
C THR A 453 -1.01 16.06 20.75
N ARG A 454 -2.11 16.28 21.49
CA ARG A 454 -2.14 16.40 22.96
C ARG A 454 -3.51 15.94 23.49
N PRO A 455 -3.67 15.55 24.75
CA PRO A 455 -4.98 15.29 25.33
C PRO A 455 -5.82 16.56 25.43
N ALA A 456 -7.14 16.42 25.26
CA ALA A 456 -8.09 17.49 25.59
C ALA A 456 -8.59 17.36 27.03
N PHE A 457 -8.59 18.46 27.77
CA PHE A 457 -9.16 18.58 29.10
C PHE A 457 -10.53 19.27 29.09
N SER A 458 -10.80 20.09 28.06
CA SER A 458 -12.09 20.75 27.85
C SER A 458 -12.49 20.76 26.37
N ILE A 459 -13.69 21.28 26.07
CA ILE A 459 -14.15 21.41 24.68
C ILE A 459 -13.43 22.53 23.95
N GLU A 460 -13.04 23.58 24.67
CA GLU A 460 -12.32 24.76 24.18
C GLU A 460 -10.97 24.38 23.56
N ASP A 461 -10.28 23.38 24.12
CA ASP A 461 -9.02 22.84 23.59
C ASP A 461 -9.14 22.40 22.12
N ASN A 462 -10.33 21.95 21.70
CA ASN A 462 -10.59 21.48 20.33
C ASN A 462 -10.71 22.63 19.32
N PHE A 463 -11.14 23.81 19.76
CA PHE A 463 -11.25 24.98 18.90
C PHE A 463 -9.90 25.70 18.75
N GLU A 464 -9.09 25.67 19.81
CA GLU A 464 -7.79 26.34 19.87
C GLU A 464 -6.80 25.83 18.79
N ILE A 465 -6.96 24.57 18.35
CA ILE A 465 -6.16 23.97 17.25
C ILE A 465 -6.18 24.83 15.98
N ASN A 466 -7.29 25.51 15.71
CA ASN A 466 -7.42 26.33 14.49
C ASN A 466 -6.42 27.50 14.48
N MET A 467 -5.98 27.98 15.64
CA MET A 467 -4.93 29.01 15.73
C MET A 467 -3.59 28.50 15.19
N LEU A 468 -3.23 27.26 15.52
CA LEU A 468 -2.05 26.60 14.96
C LEU A 468 -2.20 26.40 13.45
N ARG A 469 -3.37 25.94 12.98
CA ARG A 469 -3.64 25.75 11.54
C ARG A 469 -3.49 27.06 10.75
N CYS A 470 -4.01 28.16 11.27
CA CYS A 470 -3.84 29.49 10.68
C CYS A 470 -2.36 29.93 10.66
N SER A 471 -1.63 29.69 11.75
CA SER A 471 -0.20 30.02 11.84
C SER A 471 0.64 29.23 10.83
N VAL A 472 0.31 27.94 10.66
CA VAL A 472 0.97 27.06 9.68
C VAL A 472 0.67 27.46 8.24
N ALA A 473 -0.53 27.98 7.94
CA ALA A 473 -0.85 28.51 6.62
C ALA A 473 0.05 29.71 6.23
N GLY A 474 0.55 30.47 7.22
CA GLY A 474 1.48 31.59 7.02
C GLY A 474 2.97 31.24 7.14
N ALA A 475 3.33 29.96 7.30
CA ALA A 475 4.68 29.52 7.67
C ALA A 475 5.76 29.65 6.59
N GLY A 476 5.40 30.02 5.36
CA GLY A 476 6.30 30.00 4.20
C GLY A 476 6.40 28.61 3.54
N GLN A 477 7.28 28.50 2.55
CA GLN A 477 7.49 27.27 1.76
C GLN A 477 8.74 26.50 2.22
N PRO A 478 8.76 25.15 2.12
CA PRO A 478 7.70 24.29 1.62
C PRO A 478 6.57 24.11 2.65
N GLN A 479 5.32 24.16 2.21
CA GLN A 479 4.20 23.84 3.07
C GLN A 479 4.07 22.31 3.22
N ILE A 480 4.08 21.83 4.46
CA ILE A 480 3.99 20.41 4.78
C ILE A 480 2.60 20.12 5.36
N PRO A 481 1.92 19.04 4.96
CA PRO A 481 0.64 18.64 5.54
C PRO A 481 0.71 18.50 7.07
N LEU A 482 -0.21 19.17 7.76
CA LEU A 482 -0.35 19.13 9.22
C LEU A 482 -1.50 18.21 9.64
N VAL A 483 -1.16 17.19 10.42
CA VAL A 483 -2.09 16.38 11.21
C VAL A 483 -2.11 16.94 12.62
N ALA A 484 -3.22 17.56 13.03
CA ALA A 484 -3.33 18.15 14.36
C ALA A 484 -4.74 18.01 14.94
N TYR A 485 -4.81 17.31 16.07
CA TYR A 485 -6.03 17.08 16.84
C TYR A 485 -5.70 16.71 18.28
N ASN A 486 -6.72 16.77 19.14
CA ASN A 486 -6.59 16.35 20.54
C ASN A 486 -6.99 14.88 20.72
N THR A 487 -6.31 14.19 21.64
CA THR A 487 -6.57 12.80 22.00
C THR A 487 -7.50 12.68 23.22
N GLY A 488 -7.90 11.45 23.53
CA GLY A 488 -8.80 11.15 24.66
C GLY A 488 -10.28 11.34 24.34
N ALA A 489 -11.14 11.07 25.33
CA ALA A 489 -12.60 11.09 25.16
C ALA A 489 -13.15 12.49 24.84
N LYS A 490 -12.54 13.55 25.40
CA LYS A 490 -12.89 14.95 25.13
C LYS A 490 -12.27 15.48 23.82
N GLY A 491 -11.24 14.81 23.30
CA GLY A 491 -10.56 15.18 22.06
C GLY A 491 -11.26 14.71 20.78
N ARG A 492 -12.25 13.82 20.91
CA ARG A 492 -12.97 13.21 19.77
C ARG A 492 -13.49 14.23 18.75
N HIS A 493 -13.95 15.40 19.22
CA HIS A 493 -14.42 16.47 18.32
C HIS A 493 -13.34 16.91 17.33
N SER A 494 -12.14 17.29 17.82
CA SER A 494 -11.07 17.73 16.93
C SER A 494 -10.51 16.59 16.07
N ALA A 495 -10.51 15.36 16.59
CA ALA A 495 -10.09 14.18 15.85
C ALA A 495 -10.99 13.90 14.63
N CYS A 496 -12.32 13.95 14.79
CA CYS A 496 -13.26 13.73 13.68
C CYS A 496 -13.15 14.82 12.58
N LEU A 497 -12.77 16.05 12.94
CA LEU A 497 -12.63 17.18 12.01
C LEU A 497 -11.21 17.29 11.41
N ASN A 498 -10.26 16.49 11.87
CA ASN A 498 -8.94 16.43 11.26
C ASN A 498 -9.02 15.70 9.90
N LYS A 499 -8.40 16.30 8.88
CA LYS A 499 -8.54 15.87 7.48
C LYS A 499 -7.57 14.76 7.08
N ILE A 500 -6.36 14.76 7.65
CA ILE A 500 -5.28 13.90 7.14
C ILE A 500 -4.87 12.91 8.22
N LEU A 501 -4.93 11.61 7.89
CA LEU A 501 -4.41 10.49 8.66
C LEU A 501 -4.72 10.57 10.17
N THR A 502 -5.98 10.83 10.51
CA THR A 502 -6.42 10.76 11.91
C THR A 502 -6.27 9.31 12.39
N SER A 503 -5.56 9.08 13.49
CA SER A 503 -5.48 7.74 14.09
C SER A 503 -6.84 7.33 14.63
N VAL A 504 -7.29 6.14 14.25
CA VAL A 504 -8.57 5.56 14.63
C VAL A 504 -8.40 4.14 15.15
N LEU A 505 -9.37 3.66 15.90
CA LEU A 505 -9.39 2.32 16.49
C LEU A 505 -10.19 1.36 15.59
N PRO A 506 -9.75 0.09 15.42
CA PRO A 506 -10.59 -0.96 14.83
C PRO A 506 -11.90 -1.14 15.62
N GLU A 507 -12.95 -1.60 14.96
CA GLU A 507 -14.26 -1.75 15.61
C GLU A 507 -14.24 -2.88 16.65
N SER A 508 -13.44 -3.94 16.42
CA SER A 508 -13.26 -5.04 17.37
C SER A 508 -12.63 -4.65 18.70
N LEU A 509 -11.88 -3.54 18.74
CA LEU A 509 -11.20 -3.06 19.94
C LEU A 509 -12.04 -2.03 20.72
N VAL A 510 -13.25 -1.72 20.26
CA VAL A 510 -14.14 -0.82 20.98
C VAL A 510 -14.59 -1.47 22.29
N GLY A 511 -14.32 -0.79 23.41
CA GLY A 511 -14.77 -1.27 24.73
C GLY A 511 -13.92 -2.38 25.33
N SER A 512 -12.86 -2.85 24.66
CA SER A 512 -11.79 -3.58 25.34
C SER A 512 -11.14 -2.62 26.31
N SER A 513 -11.48 -2.73 27.59
CA SER A 513 -10.99 -1.83 28.64
C SER A 513 -9.47 -1.78 28.59
N SER A 514 -8.92 -0.59 28.43
CA SER A 514 -7.52 -0.23 28.60
C SER A 514 -7.00 -0.43 30.04
N GLN A 515 -7.53 -1.43 30.76
CA GLN A 515 -7.15 -1.85 32.11
C GLN A 515 -6.54 -3.26 32.17
N GLU A 516 -6.61 -4.08 31.11
CA GLU A 516 -6.07 -5.45 31.16
C GLU A 516 -4.58 -5.56 30.80
N HIS A 517 -3.97 -4.50 30.25
CA HIS A 517 -2.53 -4.43 30.03
C HIS A 517 -2.00 -3.16 30.69
N GLY A 518 -1.19 -3.33 31.75
CA GLY A 518 -0.68 -2.23 32.59
C GLY A 518 -0.01 -1.12 31.77
N GLU A 519 -0.01 0.10 32.32
CA GLU A 519 0.66 1.33 31.85
C GLU A 519 1.25 1.23 30.44
N SER A 520 0.39 1.14 29.42
CA SER A 520 0.87 1.02 28.05
C SER A 520 1.48 2.34 27.61
N SER A 521 2.71 2.31 27.11
CA SER A 521 3.47 3.50 26.70
C SER A 521 2.94 4.23 25.46
N TYR A 522 1.78 3.84 24.93
CA TYR A 522 1.23 4.38 23.69
C TYR A 522 -0.23 4.79 23.83
N ILE A 523 -0.65 5.78 23.04
CA ILE A 523 -2.00 6.33 23.08
C ILE A 523 -2.92 5.51 22.20
N THR A 524 -3.95 4.94 22.82
CA THR A 524 -5.05 4.31 22.10
C THR A 524 -6.01 5.37 21.55
N PRO A 525 -6.32 5.37 20.24
CA PRO A 525 -7.34 6.25 19.68
C PRO A 525 -8.72 6.02 20.31
N SER A 526 -9.53 7.08 20.35
CA SER A 526 -10.85 7.08 21.03
C SER A 526 -12.05 7.07 20.08
N ILE A 527 -11.83 6.92 18.78
CA ILE A 527 -12.86 6.88 17.74
C ILE A 527 -12.54 5.79 16.71
N THR A 528 -13.55 5.16 16.15
CA THR A 528 -13.41 4.26 14.99
C THR A 528 -13.57 5.02 13.67
N PRO A 529 -13.12 4.49 12.51
CA PRO A 529 -13.34 5.15 11.22
C PRO A 529 -14.82 5.43 10.96
N ARG A 530 -15.70 4.50 11.36
CA ARG A 530 -17.14 4.64 11.25
C ARG A 530 -17.67 5.76 12.12
N GLN A 531 -17.27 5.83 13.40
CA GLN A 531 -17.67 6.90 14.31
C GLN A 531 -17.18 8.28 13.83
N ALA A 532 -15.95 8.36 13.33
CA ALA A 532 -15.39 9.58 12.77
C ALA A 532 -16.23 10.07 11.58
N THR A 533 -16.56 9.16 10.67
CA THR A 533 -17.37 9.44 9.48
C THR A 533 -18.80 9.88 9.81
N VAL A 534 -19.45 9.20 10.78
CA VAL A 534 -20.79 9.57 11.26
C VAL A 534 -20.75 10.96 11.91
N ALA A 535 -19.78 11.22 12.79
CA ALA A 535 -19.64 12.49 13.48
C ALA A 535 -19.38 13.65 12.51
N LEU A 536 -18.50 13.44 11.52
CA LEU A 536 -18.19 14.43 10.48
C LEU A 536 -19.45 14.84 9.71
N ARG A 537 -20.24 13.87 9.25
CA ARG A 537 -21.51 14.15 8.55
C ARG A 537 -22.54 14.80 9.47
N SER A 538 -22.67 14.31 10.70
CA SER A 538 -23.61 14.85 11.68
C SER A 538 -23.25 16.28 12.11
N SER A 539 -22.00 16.69 11.93
CA SER A 539 -21.51 18.05 12.21
C SER A 539 -21.75 19.05 11.06
N PHE A 540 -22.35 18.61 9.94
CA PHE A 540 -22.55 19.42 8.73
C PHE A 540 -21.24 19.94 8.11
N ALA A 541 -20.10 19.34 8.46
CA ALA A 541 -18.79 19.68 7.91
C ALA A 541 -18.57 19.13 6.49
N THR A 542 -19.41 18.19 6.07
CA THR A 542 -19.48 17.61 4.73
C THR A 542 -20.93 17.58 4.28
N ASP A 543 -21.17 17.66 2.97
CA ASP A 543 -22.52 17.80 2.41
C ASP A 543 -23.43 16.57 2.62
N ASP A 544 -24.68 16.75 2.20
CA ASP A 544 -25.83 15.88 2.49
C ASP A 544 -25.77 14.47 1.90
N ALA A 545 -26.69 13.63 2.38
CA ALA A 545 -26.91 12.26 1.93
C ALA A 545 -27.19 12.19 0.42
N LEU A 546 -26.25 11.61 -0.33
CA LEU A 546 -26.43 11.32 -1.75
C LEU A 546 -27.34 10.11 -2.03
N LYS A 547 -28.01 10.17 -3.18
CA LYS A 547 -28.84 9.12 -3.77
C LYS A 547 -28.08 8.44 -4.91
N LEU A 548 -27.83 7.16 -4.74
CA LEU A 548 -27.15 6.27 -5.68
C LEU A 548 -28.17 5.32 -6.31
N TYR A 549 -27.94 4.93 -7.55
CA TYR A 549 -28.91 4.12 -8.29
C TYR A 549 -28.27 2.93 -9.00
N VAL A 550 -29.07 1.90 -9.25
CA VAL A 550 -28.85 0.97 -10.37
C VAL A 550 -29.96 1.18 -11.40
N VAL A 551 -29.56 1.58 -12.61
CA VAL A 551 -30.45 1.96 -13.72
C VAL A 551 -30.47 0.84 -14.77
N GLY A 552 -31.63 0.47 -15.29
CA GLY A 552 -31.76 -0.56 -16.33
C GLY A 552 -33.22 -0.86 -16.68
N ALA A 553 -33.46 -1.75 -17.63
CA ALA A 553 -34.83 -2.13 -18.00
C ALA A 553 -35.57 -2.89 -16.88
N ASN A 554 -34.86 -3.76 -16.16
CA ASN A 554 -35.39 -4.47 -15.00
C ASN A 554 -34.31 -4.61 -13.92
N CYS A 555 -34.39 -3.74 -12.90
CA CYS A 555 -33.41 -3.72 -11.82
C CYS A 555 -33.94 -4.24 -10.48
N GLN A 556 -35.22 -4.66 -10.41
CA GLN A 556 -35.84 -5.07 -9.14
C GLN A 556 -35.17 -6.29 -8.51
N HIS A 557 -34.63 -7.20 -9.33
CA HIS A 557 -33.91 -8.39 -8.87
C HIS A 557 -32.39 -8.19 -8.76
N SER A 558 -31.89 -6.96 -8.94
CA SER A 558 -30.46 -6.68 -8.79
C SER A 558 -30.02 -6.88 -7.34
N LEU A 559 -28.85 -7.50 -7.14
CA LEU A 559 -28.21 -7.60 -5.84
C LEU A 559 -27.38 -6.35 -5.47
N SER A 560 -27.18 -5.42 -6.41
CA SER A 560 -26.42 -4.19 -6.18
C SER A 560 -26.95 -3.36 -5.00
N PRO A 561 -28.28 -3.19 -4.81
CA PRO A 561 -28.80 -2.48 -3.64
C PRO A 561 -28.41 -3.11 -2.31
N ALA A 562 -28.48 -4.44 -2.17
CA ALA A 562 -28.07 -5.12 -0.95
C ALA A 562 -26.57 -4.94 -0.67
N MET A 563 -25.74 -5.13 -1.70
CA MET A 563 -24.29 -4.98 -1.62
C MET A 563 -23.86 -3.56 -1.25
N HIS A 564 -24.38 -2.55 -1.94
CA HIS A 564 -24.01 -1.15 -1.69
C HIS A 564 -24.59 -0.63 -0.38
N SER A 565 -25.80 -1.03 0.01
CA SER A 565 -26.38 -0.64 1.30
C SER A 565 -25.55 -1.18 2.48
N ALA A 566 -25.07 -2.42 2.39
CA ALA A 566 -24.18 -2.98 3.41
C ALA A 566 -22.86 -2.18 3.50
N ALA A 567 -22.25 -1.81 2.36
CA ALA A 567 -21.04 -0.99 2.34
C ALA A 567 -21.27 0.42 2.91
N ILE A 568 -22.37 1.07 2.54
CA ILE A 568 -22.80 2.38 3.05
C ILE A 568 -22.93 2.35 4.57
N GLN A 569 -23.58 1.32 5.12
CA GLN A 569 -23.80 1.15 6.55
C GLN A 569 -22.48 0.89 7.31
N ALA A 570 -21.61 0.04 6.75
CA ALA A 570 -20.30 -0.26 7.30
C ALA A 570 -19.41 1.00 7.38
N LEU A 571 -19.46 1.85 6.34
CA LEU A 571 -18.74 3.12 6.29
C LEU A 571 -19.39 4.24 7.12
N GLY A 572 -20.54 4.01 7.74
CA GLY A 572 -21.22 5.03 8.56
C GLY A 572 -21.74 6.21 7.75
N THR A 573 -22.11 5.98 6.49
CA THR A 573 -22.65 7.02 5.60
C THR A 573 -24.18 6.93 5.53
N SER A 574 -24.85 8.05 5.25
CA SER A 574 -26.32 8.12 5.11
C SER A 574 -26.79 8.02 3.66
N HIS A 575 -25.92 7.63 2.73
CA HIS A 575 -26.26 7.48 1.33
C HIS A 575 -27.34 6.41 1.14
N ILE A 576 -28.13 6.54 0.08
CA ILE A 576 -29.18 5.57 -0.26
C ILE A 576 -28.84 4.96 -1.60
N TYR A 577 -28.92 3.64 -1.74
CA TYR A 577 -28.75 2.96 -3.02
C TYR A 577 -30.04 2.25 -3.44
N GLN A 578 -30.64 2.64 -4.57
CA GLN A 578 -31.95 2.15 -4.99
C GLN A 578 -32.00 1.69 -6.46
N PRO A 579 -32.86 0.71 -6.78
CA PRO A 579 -33.12 0.37 -8.19
C PRO A 579 -33.98 1.44 -8.87
N TYR A 580 -33.67 1.74 -10.12
CA TYR A 580 -34.46 2.59 -11.00
C TYR A 580 -34.68 1.87 -12.33
N SER A 581 -35.88 1.29 -12.50
CA SER A 581 -36.22 0.58 -13.74
C SER A 581 -36.88 1.53 -14.71
N THR A 582 -36.38 1.59 -15.94
CA THR A 582 -36.93 2.44 -17.02
C THR A 582 -36.81 1.75 -18.36
N SER A 583 -37.77 2.01 -19.26
CA SER A 583 -37.72 1.57 -20.66
C SER A 583 -36.91 2.51 -21.56
N SER A 584 -36.56 3.71 -21.11
CA SER A 584 -35.87 4.74 -21.91
C SER A 584 -34.79 5.46 -21.12
N LEU A 585 -33.63 5.64 -21.74
CA LEU A 585 -32.53 6.38 -21.13
C LEU A 585 -32.89 7.86 -20.89
N SER A 586 -33.86 8.43 -21.61
CA SER A 586 -34.33 9.81 -21.37
C SER A 586 -34.75 10.07 -19.92
N ASP A 587 -35.27 9.04 -19.25
CA ASP A 587 -35.95 9.17 -17.96
C ASP A 587 -34.96 9.40 -16.82
N ILE A 588 -33.67 9.10 -17.03
CA ILE A 588 -32.63 9.35 -16.01
C ILE A 588 -32.20 10.80 -15.95
N ARG A 589 -32.64 11.65 -16.89
CA ARG A 589 -32.31 13.09 -16.86
C ARG A 589 -32.79 13.74 -15.57
N ASP A 590 -33.99 13.42 -15.10
CA ASP A 590 -34.51 13.99 -13.85
C ASP A 590 -33.66 13.58 -12.64
N LEU A 591 -33.16 12.34 -12.62
CA LEU A 591 -32.21 11.89 -11.61
C LEU A 591 -30.92 12.72 -11.65
N ILE A 592 -30.37 12.96 -12.84
CA ILE A 592 -29.11 13.72 -13.01
C ILE A 592 -29.27 15.18 -12.55
N HIS A 593 -30.45 15.78 -12.70
CA HIS A 593 -30.72 17.15 -12.26
C HIS A 593 -30.93 17.27 -10.74
N ASP A 594 -31.17 16.16 -10.03
CA ASP A 594 -31.26 16.17 -8.56
C ASP A 594 -29.89 16.50 -7.96
N PRO A 595 -29.77 17.58 -7.16
CA PRO A 595 -28.50 17.91 -6.51
C PRO A 595 -27.94 16.80 -5.61
N ALA A 596 -28.81 15.91 -5.11
CA ALA A 596 -28.43 14.76 -4.30
C ALA A 596 -27.99 13.53 -5.13
N PHE A 597 -28.04 13.56 -6.47
CA PHE A 597 -27.60 12.44 -7.29
C PHE A 597 -26.11 12.14 -7.09
N GLY A 598 -25.79 10.99 -6.51
CA GLY A 598 -24.42 10.55 -6.20
C GLY A 598 -23.77 9.70 -7.28
N GLY A 599 -24.51 9.31 -8.31
CA GLY A 599 -24.05 8.41 -9.36
C GLY A 599 -24.97 7.20 -9.56
N ALA A 600 -24.69 6.42 -10.61
CA ALA A 600 -25.49 5.26 -10.96
C ALA A 600 -24.66 4.12 -11.57
N SER A 601 -24.96 2.90 -11.18
CA SER A 601 -24.57 1.72 -11.96
C SER A 601 -25.55 1.55 -13.13
N VAL A 602 -25.04 1.24 -14.32
CA VAL A 602 -25.83 1.09 -15.54
C VAL A 602 -25.90 -0.38 -15.92
N GLY A 603 -27.11 -0.93 -15.85
CA GLY A 603 -27.48 -2.26 -16.29
C GLY A 603 -27.89 -2.31 -17.77
N LEU A 604 -28.31 -3.49 -18.22
CA LEU A 604 -28.81 -3.70 -19.57
C LEU A 604 -30.20 -3.05 -19.76
N PRO A 605 -30.53 -2.58 -20.97
CA PRO A 605 -29.72 -2.58 -22.21
C PRO A 605 -28.83 -1.33 -22.39
N PHE A 606 -28.77 -0.42 -21.41
CA PHE A 606 -28.32 0.96 -21.62
C PHE A 606 -26.80 1.19 -21.61
N LYS A 607 -25.96 0.16 -21.43
CA LYS A 607 -24.50 0.32 -21.26
C LYS A 607 -23.79 1.02 -22.43
N VAL A 608 -24.32 0.92 -23.65
CA VAL A 608 -23.77 1.63 -24.82
C VAL A 608 -24.46 2.98 -25.01
N GLU A 609 -25.79 2.99 -24.94
CA GLU A 609 -26.60 4.20 -25.16
C GLU A 609 -26.25 5.32 -24.16
N VAL A 610 -25.94 4.96 -22.91
CA VAL A 610 -25.61 5.91 -21.83
C VAL A 610 -24.37 6.76 -22.12
N ILE A 611 -23.50 6.33 -23.04
CA ILE A 611 -22.34 7.11 -23.47
C ILE A 611 -22.77 8.49 -24.00
N SER A 612 -23.93 8.57 -24.67
CA SER A 612 -24.47 9.83 -25.20
C SER A 612 -24.79 10.88 -24.13
N LEU A 613 -24.93 10.48 -22.86
CA LEU A 613 -25.15 11.38 -21.73
C LEU A 613 -23.85 11.80 -21.03
N THR A 614 -22.75 11.08 -21.30
CA THR A 614 -21.45 11.35 -20.66
C THR A 614 -20.72 12.48 -21.38
N HIS A 615 -20.02 13.30 -20.60
CA HIS A 615 -19.20 14.41 -21.09
C HIS A 615 -17.72 14.01 -21.19
N SER A 616 -17.29 13.05 -20.38
CA SER A 616 -15.99 12.41 -20.48
C SER A 616 -16.10 10.92 -20.14
N LEU A 617 -15.14 10.16 -20.62
CA LEU A 617 -15.03 8.71 -20.43
C LEU A 617 -13.63 8.38 -19.95
N SER A 618 -13.55 7.39 -19.07
CA SER A 618 -12.28 6.76 -18.73
C SER A 618 -11.63 6.11 -19.96
N ASN A 619 -10.31 5.93 -19.90
CA ASN A 619 -9.59 5.22 -20.97
C ASN A 619 -10.13 3.79 -21.16
N HIS A 620 -10.58 3.15 -20.08
CA HIS A 620 -11.17 1.81 -20.12
C HIS A 620 -12.54 1.83 -20.79
N ALA A 621 -13.44 2.75 -20.41
CA ALA A 621 -14.75 2.88 -21.02
C ALA A 621 -14.66 3.22 -22.52
N LYS A 622 -13.72 4.10 -22.92
CA LYS A 622 -13.44 4.42 -24.33
C LYS A 622 -13.01 3.18 -25.11
N ALA A 623 -12.08 2.39 -24.57
CA ALA A 623 -11.56 1.20 -25.24
C ALA A 623 -12.59 0.07 -25.34
N ILE A 624 -13.44 -0.09 -24.32
CA ILE A 624 -14.49 -1.13 -24.28
C ILE A 624 -15.69 -0.72 -25.13
N GLY A 625 -15.98 0.58 -25.25
CA GLY A 625 -17.17 1.08 -25.94
C GLY A 625 -18.47 0.92 -25.14
N ALA A 626 -18.37 0.83 -23.81
CA ALA A 626 -19.50 0.70 -22.90
C ALA A 626 -19.22 1.31 -21.52
N VAL A 627 -20.25 1.87 -20.89
CA VAL A 627 -20.22 2.46 -19.55
C VAL A 627 -21.18 1.69 -18.64
N ASN A 628 -20.68 1.25 -17.48
CA ASN A 628 -21.50 0.62 -16.46
C ASN A 628 -21.59 1.46 -15.17
N THR A 629 -20.85 2.56 -15.08
CA THR A 629 -20.76 3.41 -13.89
C THR A 629 -20.78 4.89 -14.31
N LEU A 630 -21.79 5.62 -13.86
CA LEU A 630 -21.93 7.06 -14.03
C LEU A 630 -21.51 7.80 -12.76
N ILE A 631 -20.61 8.75 -12.92
CA ILE A 631 -20.06 9.56 -11.84
C ILE A 631 -20.39 11.03 -12.11
N PRO A 632 -21.09 11.72 -11.19
CA PRO A 632 -21.34 13.16 -11.32
C PRO A 632 -20.06 13.95 -11.12
N VAL A 633 -19.85 14.95 -11.97
CA VAL A 633 -18.77 15.93 -11.86
C VAL A 633 -19.36 17.25 -11.40
N ARG A 634 -18.90 17.74 -10.25
CA ARG A 634 -19.43 18.95 -9.59
C ARG A 634 -18.49 20.14 -9.64
N HIS A 635 -17.25 19.92 -10.04
CA HIS A 635 -16.26 20.96 -10.27
C HIS A 635 -15.59 20.72 -11.60
N LEU A 636 -15.47 21.80 -12.36
CA LEU A 636 -14.67 21.84 -13.57
C LEU A 636 -13.35 22.54 -13.24
N ASN A 637 -12.33 22.26 -14.02
CA ASN A 637 -11.09 23.01 -13.99
C ASN A 637 -11.35 24.49 -14.35
N PRO A 638 -10.45 25.42 -14.01
CA PRO A 638 -10.61 26.84 -14.35
C PRO A 638 -10.82 27.12 -15.85
N ASP A 639 -10.36 26.21 -16.73
CA ASP A 639 -10.54 26.27 -18.18
C ASP A 639 -11.87 25.64 -18.66
N GLY A 640 -12.72 25.17 -17.75
CA GLY A 640 -14.00 24.50 -18.03
C GLY A 640 -13.87 23.01 -18.36
N SER A 641 -12.66 22.44 -18.37
CA SER A 641 -12.47 21.01 -18.62
C SER A 641 -12.83 20.15 -17.41
N ILE A 642 -13.11 18.86 -17.64
CA ILE A 642 -13.37 17.89 -16.57
C ILE A 642 -12.04 17.56 -15.87
N PRO A 643 -11.97 17.57 -14.52
CA PRO A 643 -10.74 17.24 -13.81
C PRO A 643 -10.25 15.82 -14.10
N ASP A 644 -8.94 15.60 -13.93
CA ASP A 644 -8.36 14.26 -14.01
C ASP A 644 -8.89 13.34 -12.88
N ASP A 645 -8.78 12.02 -13.05
CA ASP A 645 -9.35 10.98 -12.16
C ASP A 645 -9.06 11.18 -10.67
N ALA A 646 -7.87 11.67 -10.31
CA ALA A 646 -7.49 11.94 -8.92
C ALA A 646 -8.25 13.13 -8.32
N LEU A 647 -8.42 14.22 -9.09
CA LEU A 647 -9.15 15.42 -8.66
C LEU A 647 -10.66 15.21 -8.69
N LEU A 648 -11.14 14.36 -9.61
CA LEU A 648 -12.54 13.93 -9.63
C LEU A 648 -12.96 13.30 -8.30
N SER A 649 -12.06 12.69 -7.53
CA SER A 649 -12.39 12.01 -6.27
C SER A 649 -12.77 12.94 -5.12
N ASN A 650 -12.24 14.17 -5.11
CA ASN A 650 -12.34 15.09 -3.96
C ASN A 650 -13.72 15.73 -3.77
N ALA A 651 -14.63 15.58 -4.74
CA ALA A 651 -15.97 16.18 -4.68
C ALA A 651 -17.11 15.20 -5.01
N ARG A 652 -16.82 13.89 -5.12
CA ARG A 652 -17.86 12.88 -5.44
C ARG A 652 -18.85 12.69 -4.30
N ASN A 653 -18.42 12.95 -3.07
CA ASN A 653 -19.22 12.71 -1.87
C ASN A 653 -19.98 13.95 -1.38
N SER A 654 -20.05 14.99 -2.22
CA SER A 654 -20.72 16.26 -1.93
C SER A 654 -22.03 16.35 -2.71
N ALA A 655 -23.08 16.92 -2.12
CA ALA A 655 -24.30 17.29 -2.85
C ALA A 655 -24.11 18.62 -3.60
N GLY A 656 -24.83 18.83 -4.69
CA GLY A 656 -24.74 20.06 -5.47
C GLY A 656 -25.20 19.88 -6.92
N PRO A 657 -25.14 20.91 -7.77
CA PRO A 657 -25.47 20.74 -9.17
C PRO A 657 -24.49 19.77 -9.86
N VAL A 658 -25.00 18.94 -10.76
CA VAL A 658 -24.17 18.11 -11.65
C VAL A 658 -23.78 18.98 -12.85
N LEU A 659 -22.49 19.26 -13.01
CA LEU A 659 -21.97 20.09 -14.11
C LEU A 659 -21.59 19.27 -15.34
N ALA A 660 -21.18 18.02 -15.12
CA ALA A 660 -20.86 17.07 -16.17
C ALA A 660 -21.02 15.63 -15.66
N LEU A 661 -21.02 14.67 -16.58
CA LEU A 661 -21.04 13.25 -16.26
C LEU A 661 -19.78 12.57 -16.77
N TYR A 662 -19.16 11.79 -15.90
CA TYR A 662 -18.02 10.94 -16.23
C TYR A 662 -18.45 9.47 -16.30
N GLY A 663 -18.19 8.82 -17.43
CA GLY A 663 -18.48 7.40 -17.64
C GLY A 663 -17.27 6.51 -17.38
N GLU A 664 -17.47 5.50 -16.55
CA GLU A 664 -16.47 4.46 -16.25
C GLU A 664 -17.04 3.07 -16.55
N ASN A 665 -16.14 2.12 -16.77
CA ASN A 665 -16.44 0.70 -16.88
C ASN A 665 -15.69 -0.08 -15.78
N THR A 666 -16.43 -0.69 -14.87
CA THR A 666 -15.89 -1.51 -13.77
C THR A 666 -16.09 -3.02 -14.00
N ASP A 667 -16.79 -3.44 -15.06
CA ASP A 667 -17.03 -4.86 -15.36
C ASP A 667 -15.71 -5.59 -15.59
N TRP A 668 -14.78 -4.97 -16.32
CA TRP A 668 -13.47 -5.56 -16.60
C TRP A 668 -12.64 -5.78 -15.32
N ILE A 669 -12.79 -4.91 -14.32
CA ILE A 669 -12.14 -5.04 -13.01
C ILE A 669 -12.67 -6.29 -12.32
N GLY A 670 -13.99 -6.47 -12.28
CA GLY A 670 -14.65 -7.64 -11.72
C GLY A 670 -14.20 -8.94 -12.40
N ILE A 671 -14.29 -9.00 -13.74
CA ILE A 671 -13.87 -10.16 -14.54
C ILE A 671 -12.40 -10.50 -14.27
N ARG A 672 -11.52 -9.50 -14.37
CA ARG A 672 -10.08 -9.67 -14.15
C ARG A 672 -9.77 -10.12 -12.72
N ALA A 673 -10.44 -9.54 -11.72
CA ALA A 673 -10.26 -9.90 -10.31
C ALA A 673 -10.69 -11.36 -10.07
N CYS A 674 -11.83 -11.79 -10.61
CA CYS A 674 -12.31 -13.17 -10.50
C CYS A 674 -11.34 -14.16 -11.18
N ILE A 675 -10.92 -13.88 -12.41
CA ILE A 675 -9.94 -14.73 -13.13
C ILE A 675 -8.60 -14.78 -12.38
N ARG A 676 -8.10 -13.63 -11.92
CA ARG A 676 -6.85 -13.55 -11.15
C ARG A 676 -6.96 -14.23 -9.79
N ARG A 677 -8.14 -14.27 -9.15
CA ARG A 677 -8.35 -15.03 -7.92
C ARG A 677 -8.45 -16.53 -8.18
N GLY A 678 -9.04 -16.95 -9.29
CA GLY A 678 -9.30 -18.36 -9.59
C GLY A 678 -8.15 -19.14 -10.27
N LEU A 679 -7.23 -18.48 -10.98
CA LEU A 679 -6.17 -19.19 -11.72
C LEU A 679 -4.97 -19.60 -10.81
N SER A 680 -4.23 -20.63 -11.18
CA SER A 680 -2.92 -20.94 -10.60
C SER A 680 -1.79 -20.13 -11.26
N PRO A 681 -0.61 -19.96 -10.64
CA PRO A 681 0.58 -19.40 -11.29
C PRO A 681 1.03 -20.20 -12.51
N ALA A 682 0.86 -21.54 -12.49
CA ALA A 682 1.11 -22.39 -13.65
C ALA A 682 0.17 -22.06 -14.83
N ASN A 683 -1.06 -21.65 -14.52
CA ASN A 683 -2.07 -21.18 -15.48
C ASN A 683 -2.17 -19.65 -15.53
N ALA A 684 -1.11 -18.92 -15.13
CA ALA A 684 -1.12 -17.47 -15.17
C ALA A 684 -1.38 -16.96 -16.59
N VAL A 685 -2.18 -15.90 -16.70
CA VAL A 685 -2.45 -15.23 -17.98
C VAL A 685 -1.15 -14.63 -18.48
N ARG A 686 -0.65 -15.13 -19.61
CA ARG A 686 0.52 -14.59 -20.32
C ARG A 686 0.06 -13.81 -21.54
N ALA A 687 0.95 -13.04 -22.16
CA ALA A 687 0.64 -12.30 -23.39
C ALA A 687 0.08 -13.18 -24.53
N ASN A 688 0.35 -14.49 -24.50
CA ASN A 688 -0.16 -15.49 -25.45
C ASN A 688 -1.37 -16.30 -24.94
N THR A 689 -2.01 -15.87 -23.86
CA THR A 689 -3.20 -16.54 -23.31
C THR A 689 -4.45 -15.80 -23.78
N ALA A 690 -5.32 -16.51 -24.49
CA ALA A 690 -6.66 -16.05 -24.82
C ALA A 690 -7.67 -16.73 -23.87
N GLY A 691 -8.66 -15.99 -23.41
CA GLY A 691 -9.81 -16.52 -22.69
C GLY A 691 -11.06 -16.37 -23.56
N LEU A 692 -11.86 -17.42 -23.66
CA LEU A 692 -13.21 -17.32 -24.19
C LEU A 692 -14.12 -16.92 -23.02
N VAL A 693 -14.80 -15.78 -23.16
CA VAL A 693 -15.81 -15.31 -22.19
C VAL A 693 -17.18 -15.62 -22.74
#